data_AF-A0A139LNH3-F1
#
_entry.id   AF-A0A139LNH3-F1
#
_cell.length_a   1.000
_cell.length_b   1.000
_cell.length_c   1.000
_cell.angle_alpha   90.00
_cell.angle_beta   90.00
_cell.angle_gamma   90.00
#
_symmetry.space_group_name_H-M   'P 1'
#
loop_
_entity.id
_entity.type
_entity.pdbx_description
1 polymer ?
#
loop_
_entity_poly.entity_id
_entity_poly.type
_entity_poly.pdbx_seq_one_letter_code
_entity_poly.pdbx_strand_id
1 'polypeptide(L)'
;MEWPVLTCTDQARTRIYAAPEMYYTVPGENRVEIDTKSDFYSLGMVLLCLWMGEKEFKEREFELMQRKRTGDLPFPTDLSEHTLQLIRALTAPQPEKRYGFAEIGRWAQGESVFENFVGQRGKRFFSILFNAAEGQTAHSPEQLADFMRQDQYLAIKYLYTGKLTKWLSDNQRPELASEIEEIVEKRYPKDQTAGLYAACYTLDADMPYYDIDGCPQSTVEGIVQSLIKNFSAYQTTLVNSDDSLFLFFNAHGLNQLTDKVTPLFNEEGRQREALWRLIYTLDPSRSYELTDEKGNSGRCNTPGEILYYVSNNILSSDSWNDLAEESFLIWLFARDKELVEKIRTQLEGFSTSNAAMTYGVLYNLNPKVSFTLQMDETASDYYFTYTQIAQFINQQLMVYKDTSENDVDHESVDNILRMFSGMKGSRLYFYLKSKEVYEDKVEWISYCFELESKDNLRKAGPYNWIIATFKMIKGLGALPYYYFKDSDKYVTDLEDLKAIPWKELRNELENGYLKDWLTVFFQEDPFKDLSPKFTYEQETVKYLEFIEKIDSKDAAVSGFRVATDFLNTNLRDIRMHHRILASVPVLLAIFCIIPVLISVFTLVVYGLPFTENPLPVCSVETIVTISVIFIILIYFVANAALIGSIVMGSLLGAMIYYIVYFILEAFLPQAPYLLAGILLIPTYFLIKSCYFTFPVKRKKYNYLLNLTLEEKVVEPLYFAFRTDMEAKFESSIGSELTQYNRYLKDCAFEFSFYTTISLWLVGWLAFMSYS
;
A
#
# COMPACT_ATOMS: atom_id res chain seq x y z
N MET A 1 5.79 56.06 -42.94
CA MET A 1 6.96 55.16 -42.89
C MET A 1 6.65 54.16 -41.79
N GLU A 2 5.85 53.15 -42.13
CA GLU A 2 5.43 52.09 -41.21
C GLU A 2 6.14 50.81 -41.65
N TRP A 3 6.88 50.21 -40.72
CA TRP A 3 7.56 48.93 -40.93
C TRP A 3 6.52 47.81 -40.79
N PRO A 4 6.54 46.78 -41.66
CA PRO A 4 5.66 45.63 -41.48
C PRO A 4 6.11 44.79 -40.28
N VAL A 5 5.13 44.41 -39.47
CA VAL A 5 5.28 43.58 -38.27
C VAL A 5 5.54 42.13 -38.70
N LEU A 6 6.75 41.63 -38.46
CA LEU A 6 7.12 40.22 -38.59
C LEU A 6 6.61 39.44 -37.37
N THR A 7 5.70 38.49 -37.57
CA THR A 7 5.16 37.59 -36.53
C THR A 7 5.86 36.22 -36.56
N CYS A 8 6.42 35.79 -35.42
CA CYS A 8 6.92 34.44 -35.17
C CYS A 8 5.77 33.47 -34.85
N THR A 9 5.77 32.26 -35.42
CA THR A 9 4.81 31.20 -35.07
C THR A 9 5.45 29.81 -35.11
N ASP A 10 5.10 28.95 -34.15
CA ASP A 10 5.33 27.50 -34.24
C ASP A 10 4.60 26.94 -35.47
N GLN A 11 5.28 26.15 -36.30
CA GLN A 11 4.83 25.79 -37.65
C GLN A 11 3.71 24.73 -37.67
N ALA A 12 2.48 25.12 -37.31
CA ALA A 12 1.28 24.40 -37.73
C ALA A 12 0.99 24.74 -39.21
N ARG A 13 1.31 23.83 -40.13
CA ARG A 13 1.11 24.03 -41.58
C ARG A 13 0.49 22.81 -42.25
N THR A 14 -0.36 23.05 -43.25
CA THR A 14 -0.77 22.00 -44.20
C THR A 14 0.25 21.94 -45.33
N ARG A 15 1.09 20.91 -45.33
CA ARG A 15 2.26 20.74 -46.20
C ARG A 15 1.95 20.87 -47.71
N ILE A 16 0.75 20.54 -48.15
CA ILE A 16 0.32 20.68 -49.56
C ILE A 16 0.27 22.13 -50.02
N TYR A 17 -0.17 23.06 -49.16
CA TYR A 17 -0.38 24.46 -49.54
C TYR A 17 0.79 25.37 -49.14
N ALA A 18 1.60 24.93 -48.17
CA ALA A 18 2.73 25.71 -47.65
C ALA A 18 3.73 26.16 -48.73
N ALA A 19 4.20 27.39 -48.60
CA ALA A 19 5.14 28.02 -49.52
C ALA A 19 6.60 27.53 -49.30
N PRO A 20 7.47 27.58 -50.32
CA PRO A 20 8.85 27.06 -50.26
C PRO A 20 9.68 27.69 -49.14
N GLU A 21 9.53 28.99 -48.90
CA GLU A 21 10.23 29.73 -47.84
C GLU A 21 9.93 29.19 -46.44
N MET A 22 8.75 28.58 -46.23
CA MET A 22 8.40 28.00 -44.93
C MET A 22 9.27 26.79 -44.56
N TYR A 23 10.01 26.23 -45.53
CA TYR A 23 10.86 25.05 -45.33
C TYR A 23 12.35 25.37 -45.12
N TYR A 24 12.76 26.64 -45.21
CA TYR A 24 14.15 27.03 -44.99
C TYR A 24 14.35 27.46 -43.53
N THR A 25 15.25 26.78 -42.83
CA THR A 25 15.92 27.31 -41.64
C THR A 25 17.40 27.42 -41.96
N VAL A 26 17.96 28.62 -41.92
CA VAL A 26 19.40 28.83 -42.09
C VAL A 26 20.10 28.42 -40.80
N PRO A 27 21.17 27.60 -40.83
CA PRO A 27 21.92 27.25 -39.63
C PRO A 27 22.45 28.52 -38.94
N GLY A 28 21.96 28.79 -37.72
CA GLY A 28 22.33 29.97 -36.93
C GLY A 28 21.29 31.11 -36.91
N GLU A 29 20.23 31.05 -37.74
CA GLU A 29 19.11 31.98 -37.69
C GLU A 29 17.78 31.23 -37.54
N ASN A 30 17.15 31.34 -36.36
CA ASN A 30 15.80 30.83 -36.08
C ASN A 30 14.70 31.68 -36.76
N ARG A 31 14.97 32.34 -37.89
CA ARG A 31 14.06 33.30 -38.51
C ARG A 31 13.70 32.84 -39.91
N VAL A 32 12.46 32.37 -40.06
CA VAL A 32 11.81 32.26 -41.35
C VAL A 32 11.07 33.59 -41.58
N GLU A 33 11.52 34.39 -42.54
CA GLU A 33 10.79 35.61 -42.92
C GLU A 33 9.59 35.22 -43.79
N ILE A 34 8.44 35.08 -43.14
CA ILE A 34 7.15 34.84 -43.80
C ILE A 34 6.51 36.21 -44.06
N ASP A 35 6.21 36.49 -45.32
CA ASP A 35 5.49 37.70 -45.76
C ASP A 35 4.15 37.30 -46.42
N THR A 36 3.27 38.26 -46.64
CA THR A 36 1.99 38.18 -47.36
C THR A 36 2.06 37.38 -48.68
N LYS A 37 3.25 37.28 -49.30
CA LYS A 37 3.51 36.45 -50.48
C LYS A 37 3.29 34.95 -50.24
N SER A 38 3.43 34.42 -49.03
CA SER A 38 3.20 33.01 -48.73
C SER A 38 1.71 32.61 -48.86
N ASP A 39 0.79 33.53 -48.57
CA ASP A 39 -0.65 33.32 -48.77
C ASP A 39 -1.00 33.22 -50.26
N PHE A 40 -0.37 34.03 -51.10
CA PHE A 40 -0.54 33.98 -52.56
C PHE A 40 0.01 32.67 -53.15
N TYR A 41 1.07 32.11 -52.58
CA TYR A 41 1.54 30.78 -52.95
C TYR A 41 0.51 29.70 -52.61
N SER A 42 -0.04 29.77 -51.38
CA SER A 42 -1.07 28.85 -50.92
C SER A 42 -2.31 28.92 -51.83
N LEU A 43 -2.71 30.12 -52.26
CA LEU A 43 -3.77 30.32 -53.25
C LEU A 43 -3.45 29.63 -54.59
N GLY A 44 -2.23 29.75 -55.10
CA GLY A 44 -1.79 29.06 -56.32
C GLY A 44 -1.89 27.54 -56.20
N MET A 45 -1.48 26.98 -55.04
CA MET A 45 -1.61 25.55 -54.74
C MET A 45 -3.07 25.11 -54.60
N VAL A 46 -3.94 25.95 -54.01
CA VAL A 46 -5.38 25.70 -53.93
C VAL A 46 -5.98 25.62 -55.33
N LEU A 47 -5.62 26.53 -56.25
CA LEU A 47 -6.10 26.49 -57.63
C LEU A 47 -5.65 25.21 -58.36
N LEU A 48 -4.42 24.75 -58.14
CA LEU A 48 -3.94 23.47 -58.66
C LEU A 48 -4.70 22.28 -58.08
N CYS A 49 -4.92 22.27 -56.76
CA CYS A 49 -5.66 21.20 -56.09
C CYS A 49 -7.13 21.15 -56.51
N LEU A 50 -7.76 22.31 -56.76
CA LEU A 50 -9.12 22.38 -57.29
C LEU A 50 -9.22 21.79 -58.70
N TRP A 51 -8.18 21.93 -59.52
CA TRP A 51 -8.17 21.41 -60.88
C TRP A 51 -7.80 19.93 -60.97
N MET A 52 -6.73 19.52 -60.28
CA MET A 52 -6.14 18.17 -60.40
C MET A 52 -6.60 17.21 -59.29
N GLY A 53 -7.23 17.71 -58.23
CA GLY A 53 -7.57 16.97 -57.03
C GLY A 53 -6.44 16.95 -56.01
N GLU A 54 -6.78 17.08 -54.72
CA GLU A 54 -5.80 17.10 -53.61
C GLU A 54 -5.03 15.77 -53.46
N LYS A 55 -5.63 14.64 -53.88
CA LYS A 55 -5.06 13.29 -53.74
C LYS A 55 -3.73 13.14 -54.49
N GLU A 56 -3.61 13.74 -55.68
CA GLU A 56 -2.39 13.74 -56.49
C GLU A 56 -1.17 14.35 -55.76
N PHE A 57 -1.44 15.29 -54.85
CA PHE A 57 -0.42 16.00 -54.08
C PHE A 57 -0.15 15.36 -52.71
N LYS A 58 -1.07 14.55 -52.19
CA LYS A 58 -0.92 13.78 -50.93
C LYS A 58 -0.04 12.55 -51.09
N GLU A 59 -0.18 11.84 -52.22
CA GLU A 59 0.54 10.57 -52.45
C GLU A 59 2.06 10.77 -52.65
N ARG A 60 2.51 12.01 -52.87
CA ARG A 60 3.89 12.38 -53.24
C ARG A 60 4.39 13.58 -52.45
N GLU A 61 4.13 13.60 -51.14
CA GLU A 61 4.35 14.78 -50.30
C GLU A 61 5.82 15.26 -50.26
N PHE A 62 6.79 14.33 -50.20
CA PHE A 62 8.23 14.66 -50.20
C PHE A 62 8.70 15.21 -51.56
N GLU A 63 8.31 14.55 -52.66
CA GLU A 63 8.57 15.00 -54.04
C GLU A 63 7.96 16.39 -54.30
N LEU A 64 6.76 16.66 -53.75
CA LEU A 64 6.09 17.95 -53.86
C LEU A 64 6.91 19.07 -53.21
N MET A 65 7.52 18.83 -52.05
CA MET A 65 8.33 19.84 -51.35
C MET A 65 9.51 20.31 -52.19
N GLN A 66 10.21 19.40 -52.88
CA GLN A 66 11.31 19.75 -53.78
C GLN A 66 10.82 20.49 -55.03
N ARG A 67 9.73 20.02 -55.66
CA ARG A 67 9.11 20.69 -56.83
C ARG A 67 8.68 22.11 -56.54
N LYS A 68 8.18 22.36 -55.33
CA LYS A 68 7.87 23.71 -54.83
C LYS A 68 9.10 24.61 -54.78
N ARG A 69 10.26 24.07 -54.36
CA ARG A 69 11.54 24.80 -54.28
C ARG A 69 12.14 25.08 -55.66
N THR A 70 12.08 24.11 -56.57
CA THR A 70 12.64 24.24 -57.93
C THR A 70 11.71 25.00 -58.88
N GLY A 71 10.43 25.15 -58.53
CA GLY A 71 9.40 25.77 -59.37
C GLY A 71 8.87 24.84 -60.47
N ASP A 72 9.13 23.54 -60.36
CA ASP A 72 8.73 22.51 -61.34
C ASP A 72 7.48 21.75 -60.86
N LEU A 73 6.42 22.51 -60.54
CA LEU A 73 5.14 21.93 -60.15
C LEU A 73 4.46 21.22 -61.34
N PRO A 74 3.69 20.14 -61.09
CA PRO A 74 3.00 19.41 -62.14
C PRO A 74 1.82 20.23 -62.66
N PHE A 75 2.05 21.03 -63.71
CA PHE A 75 1.02 21.88 -64.30
C PHE A 75 0.12 21.10 -65.28
N PRO A 76 -1.21 21.26 -65.22
CA PRO A 76 -2.15 20.58 -66.12
C PRO A 76 -2.01 21.09 -67.56
N THR A 77 -2.19 20.20 -68.53
CA THR A 77 -2.11 20.52 -69.99
C THR A 77 -3.45 20.91 -70.59
N ASP A 78 -4.56 20.69 -69.89
CA ASP A 78 -5.94 20.94 -70.29
C ASP A 78 -6.51 22.28 -69.78
N LEU A 79 -5.74 23.01 -68.97
CA LEU A 79 -6.10 24.32 -68.43
C LEU A 79 -5.82 25.44 -69.46
N SER A 80 -6.69 26.47 -69.51
CA SER A 80 -6.46 27.62 -70.39
C SER A 80 -5.12 28.30 -70.09
N GLU A 81 -4.42 28.73 -71.14
CA GLU A 81 -3.11 29.38 -71.01
C GLU A 81 -3.16 30.61 -70.09
N HIS A 82 -4.25 31.39 -70.17
CA HIS A 82 -4.48 32.55 -69.32
C HIS A 82 -4.55 32.20 -67.83
N THR A 83 -5.26 31.13 -67.45
CA THR A 83 -5.32 30.68 -66.04
C THR A 83 -4.02 30.02 -65.61
N LEU A 84 -3.33 29.32 -66.51
CA LEU A 84 -2.06 28.67 -66.21
C LEU A 84 -0.97 29.68 -65.89
N GLN A 85 -0.98 30.81 -66.60
CA GLN A 85 -0.10 31.94 -66.35
C GLN A 85 -0.25 32.47 -64.92
N LEU A 86 -1.50 32.63 -64.44
CA LEU A 86 -1.76 33.05 -63.06
C LEU A 86 -1.21 32.04 -62.05
N ILE A 87 -1.53 30.76 -62.21
CA ILE A 87 -1.09 29.72 -61.28
C ILE A 87 0.44 29.71 -61.17
N ARG A 88 1.16 29.72 -62.31
CA ARG A 88 2.62 29.75 -62.33
C ARG A 88 3.21 30.96 -61.61
N ALA A 89 2.57 32.12 -61.75
CA ALA A 89 3.03 33.36 -61.13
C ALA A 89 2.77 33.39 -59.61
N LEU A 90 1.67 32.78 -59.16
CA LEU A 90 1.34 32.60 -57.75
C LEU A 90 2.24 31.55 -57.09
N THR A 91 2.60 30.48 -57.81
CA THR A 91 3.47 29.42 -57.30
C THR A 91 4.96 29.65 -57.60
N ALA A 92 5.38 30.89 -57.83
CA ALA A 92 6.78 31.22 -58.04
C ALA A 92 7.59 30.93 -56.76
N PRO A 93 8.75 30.22 -56.85
CA PRO A 93 9.51 29.84 -55.66
C PRO A 93 10.06 31.03 -54.86
N GLN A 94 10.55 32.05 -55.55
CA GLN A 94 11.11 33.26 -54.95
C GLN A 94 9.99 34.26 -54.61
N PRO A 95 9.80 34.66 -53.34
CA PRO A 95 8.74 35.58 -52.94
C PRO A 95 8.72 36.92 -53.71
N GLU A 96 9.89 37.44 -54.08
CA GLU A 96 10.03 38.73 -54.80
C GLU A 96 9.51 38.66 -56.23
N LYS A 97 9.52 37.46 -56.82
CA LYS A 97 9.02 37.20 -58.18
C LYS A 97 7.57 36.71 -58.18
N ARG A 98 6.99 36.50 -57.01
CA ARG A 98 5.63 35.95 -56.84
C ARG A 98 4.59 37.04 -56.95
N TYR A 99 3.51 36.75 -57.66
CA TYR A 99 2.43 37.72 -57.86
C TYR A 99 1.63 37.91 -56.57
N GLY A 100 1.17 39.14 -56.34
CA GLY A 100 0.29 39.49 -55.25
C GLY A 100 -1.04 40.03 -55.76
N PHE A 101 -1.76 40.72 -54.88
CA PHE A 101 -3.12 41.20 -55.13
C PHE A 101 -3.26 42.11 -56.36
N ALA A 102 -2.30 43.03 -56.57
CA ALA A 102 -2.36 43.98 -57.68
C ALA A 102 -2.27 43.28 -59.05
N GLU A 103 -1.41 42.27 -59.16
CA GLU A 103 -1.24 41.49 -60.39
C GLU A 103 -2.45 40.57 -60.65
N ILE A 104 -3.05 40.00 -59.60
CA ILE A 104 -4.30 39.23 -59.71
C ILE A 104 -5.43 40.12 -60.24
N GLY A 105 -5.53 41.37 -59.76
CA GLY A 105 -6.53 42.34 -60.21
C GLY A 105 -6.42 42.67 -61.71
N ARG A 106 -5.18 42.76 -62.23
CA ARG A 106 -4.92 42.98 -63.67
C ARG A 106 -5.22 41.75 -64.52
N TRP A 107 -4.84 40.56 -64.04
CA TRP A 107 -5.22 39.29 -64.67
C TRP A 107 -6.74 39.11 -64.75
N ALA A 108 -7.47 39.48 -63.69
CA ALA A 108 -8.94 39.42 -63.66
C ALA A 108 -9.60 40.34 -64.71
N GLN A 109 -8.90 41.37 -65.18
CA GLN A 109 -9.33 42.27 -66.25
C GLN A 109 -8.95 41.75 -67.66
N GLY A 110 -8.29 40.59 -67.76
CA GLY A 110 -7.91 39.95 -69.02
C GLY A 110 -6.54 40.37 -69.56
N GLU A 111 -5.70 41.03 -68.75
CA GLU A 111 -4.34 41.36 -69.16
C GLU A 111 -3.42 40.12 -69.13
N SER A 112 -2.68 39.88 -70.22
CA SER A 112 -1.59 38.90 -70.22
C SER A 112 -0.32 39.53 -69.65
N VAL A 113 0.15 39.06 -68.50
CA VAL A 113 1.21 39.71 -67.71
C VAL A 113 2.56 38.99 -67.82
N PHE A 114 2.73 38.08 -68.80
CA PHE A 114 3.96 37.28 -68.94
C PHE A 114 4.88 37.84 -70.02
N GLU A 115 5.98 38.51 -69.63
CA GLU A 115 7.11 38.71 -70.55
C GLU A 115 8.41 38.00 -70.10
N ASN A 116 8.62 37.64 -68.83
CA ASN A 116 9.96 37.17 -68.40
C ASN A 116 9.97 36.09 -67.28
N PHE A 117 9.19 35.01 -67.42
CA PHE A 117 9.45 33.79 -66.63
C PHE A 117 9.93 32.66 -67.54
N VAL A 118 11.08 32.88 -68.19
CA VAL A 118 11.89 31.78 -68.72
C VAL A 118 12.62 31.19 -67.51
N GLY A 119 12.04 30.14 -66.92
CA GLY A 119 12.76 29.28 -66.01
C GLY A 119 14.05 28.83 -66.70
N GLN A 120 15.19 29.26 -66.19
CA GLN A 120 16.50 28.90 -66.73
C GLN A 120 16.69 27.38 -66.61
N ARG A 121 16.31 26.63 -67.65
CA ARG A 121 16.94 25.33 -67.93
C ARG A 121 18.35 25.60 -68.43
N GLY A 122 19.25 25.95 -67.52
CA GLY A 122 20.66 25.67 -67.72
C GLY A 122 20.85 24.15 -67.70
N LYS A 123 20.77 23.49 -68.85
CA LYS A 123 21.31 22.13 -69.02
C LYS A 123 22.83 22.21 -68.75
N ARG A 124 23.23 22.11 -67.49
CA ARG A 124 24.61 21.72 -67.15
C ARG A 124 24.70 20.22 -67.42
N PHE A 125 25.56 19.85 -68.37
CA PHE A 125 25.85 18.44 -68.65
C PHE A 125 26.48 17.82 -67.40
N PHE A 126 25.75 16.92 -66.75
CA PHE A 126 26.29 16.02 -65.72
C PHE A 126 26.54 14.69 -66.41
N SER A 127 27.78 14.19 -66.36
CA SER A 127 28.12 12.91 -66.98
C SER A 127 29.27 12.26 -66.23
N ILE A 128 28.97 11.19 -65.48
CA ILE A 128 29.95 10.45 -64.70
C ILE A 128 29.91 8.98 -65.15
N LEU A 129 31.03 8.49 -65.69
CA LEU A 129 31.20 7.06 -65.96
C LEU A 129 31.44 6.32 -64.64
N PHE A 130 30.39 5.66 -64.13
CA PHE A 130 30.43 4.95 -62.86
C PHE A 130 31.06 3.57 -63.03
N ASN A 131 30.49 2.71 -63.90
CA ASN A 131 31.03 1.39 -64.20
C ASN A 131 31.25 1.21 -65.70
N ALA A 132 32.53 1.19 -66.11
CA ALA A 132 32.92 1.02 -67.51
C ALA A 132 32.66 -0.39 -68.05
N ALA A 133 32.65 -1.42 -67.19
CA ALA A 133 32.41 -2.80 -67.60
C ALA A 133 30.93 -3.07 -67.90
N GLU A 134 30.03 -2.37 -67.19
CA GLU A 134 28.58 -2.49 -67.34
C GLU A 134 27.97 -1.35 -68.18
N GLY A 135 28.79 -0.41 -68.66
CA GLY A 135 28.36 0.73 -69.46
C GLY A 135 27.54 1.78 -68.69
N GLN A 136 27.60 1.78 -67.35
CA GLN A 136 26.82 2.68 -66.50
C GLN A 136 27.43 4.09 -66.48
N THR A 137 26.79 5.03 -67.19
CA THR A 137 27.15 6.45 -67.18
C THR A 137 25.99 7.25 -66.59
N ALA A 138 26.21 7.90 -65.44
CA ALA A 138 25.19 8.69 -64.77
C ALA A 138 25.09 10.05 -65.44
N HIS A 139 23.90 10.40 -65.90
CA HIS A 139 23.61 11.69 -66.54
C HIS A 139 22.97 12.71 -65.60
N SER A 140 22.76 12.35 -64.33
CA SER A 140 22.32 13.23 -63.26
C SER A 140 22.81 12.72 -61.90
N PRO A 141 22.85 13.58 -60.85
CA PRO A 141 23.14 13.14 -59.47
C PRO A 141 22.24 12.01 -58.99
N GLU A 142 20.98 12.01 -59.39
CA GLU A 142 19.99 10.99 -59.02
C GLU A 142 20.32 9.65 -59.66
N GLN A 143 20.68 9.64 -60.95
CA GLN A 143 21.17 8.41 -61.62
C GLN A 143 22.49 7.89 -61.02
N LEU A 144 23.33 8.79 -60.48
CA LEU A 144 24.55 8.41 -59.79
C LEU A 144 24.23 7.73 -58.45
N ALA A 145 23.27 8.25 -57.68
CA ALA A 145 22.78 7.62 -56.46
C ALA A 145 22.19 6.22 -56.73
N ASP A 146 21.42 6.07 -57.81
CA ASP A 146 20.87 4.77 -58.23
C ASP A 146 21.97 3.73 -58.51
N PHE A 147 23.01 4.10 -59.25
CA PHE A 147 24.15 3.21 -59.51
C PHE A 147 24.94 2.92 -58.24
N MET A 148 25.11 3.92 -57.38
CA MET A 148 25.79 3.76 -56.09
C MET A 148 25.06 2.76 -55.17
N ARG A 149 23.72 2.76 -55.18
CA ARG A 149 22.91 1.79 -54.43
C ARG A 149 23.02 0.37 -54.99
N GLN A 150 23.02 0.24 -56.32
CA GLN A 150 23.05 -1.07 -57.00
C GLN A 150 24.40 -1.78 -56.82
N ASP A 151 25.51 -1.04 -56.91
CA ASP A 151 26.87 -1.57 -56.68
C ASP A 151 27.53 -0.85 -55.49
N GLN A 152 27.10 -1.25 -54.29
CA GLN A 152 27.56 -0.67 -53.02
C GLN A 152 29.08 -0.81 -52.83
N TYR A 153 29.66 -1.92 -53.28
CA TYR A 153 31.09 -2.16 -53.14
C TYR A 153 31.92 -1.15 -53.94
N LEU A 154 31.56 -0.95 -55.21
CA LEU A 154 32.23 0.01 -56.07
C LEU A 154 31.98 1.44 -55.60
N ALA A 155 30.75 1.73 -55.17
CA ALA A 155 30.34 3.03 -54.65
C ALA A 155 31.14 3.43 -53.40
N ILE A 156 31.24 2.56 -52.40
CA ILE A 156 32.04 2.77 -51.18
C ILE A 156 33.49 3.05 -51.56
N LYS A 157 34.06 2.26 -52.47
CA LYS A 157 35.44 2.46 -52.93
C LYS A 157 35.62 3.84 -53.56
N TYR A 158 34.69 4.31 -54.40
CA TYR A 158 34.79 5.61 -55.05
C TYR A 158 34.52 6.79 -54.11
N LEU A 159 33.63 6.60 -53.15
CA LEU A 159 33.29 7.57 -52.12
C LEU A 159 34.48 7.82 -51.19
N TYR A 160 35.03 6.77 -50.56
CA TYR A 160 36.09 6.90 -49.54
C TYR A 160 37.50 7.08 -50.10
N THR A 161 37.71 6.92 -51.42
CA THR A 161 38.98 7.28 -52.08
C THR A 161 39.02 8.74 -52.57
N GLY A 162 37.94 9.51 -52.37
CA GLY A 162 37.79 10.90 -52.83
C GLY A 162 37.55 11.03 -54.35
N LYS A 163 37.39 9.92 -55.06
CA LYS A 163 37.14 9.90 -56.52
C LYS A 163 35.79 10.55 -56.85
N LEU A 164 34.76 10.27 -56.03
CA LEU A 164 33.43 10.83 -56.19
C LEU A 164 33.41 12.35 -55.99
N THR A 165 34.08 12.87 -54.94
CA THR A 165 34.23 14.31 -54.66
C THR A 165 34.91 15.04 -55.82
N LYS A 166 35.94 14.42 -56.42
CA LYS A 166 36.60 14.95 -57.62
C LYS A 166 35.65 14.99 -58.81
N TRP A 167 34.90 13.92 -59.06
CA TRP A 167 33.92 13.87 -60.15
C TRP A 167 32.82 14.93 -60.00
N LEU A 168 32.31 15.16 -58.79
CA LEU A 168 31.30 16.19 -58.51
C LEU A 168 31.87 17.61 -58.73
N SER A 169 33.10 17.85 -58.29
CA SER A 169 33.82 19.11 -58.53
C SER A 169 34.04 19.37 -60.02
N ASP A 170 34.51 18.35 -60.76
CA ASP A 170 34.75 18.42 -62.21
C ASP A 170 33.44 18.66 -63.00
N ASN A 171 32.29 18.21 -62.48
CA ASN A 171 30.95 18.44 -63.05
C ASN A 171 30.28 19.74 -62.55
N GLN A 172 31.05 20.71 -62.00
CA GLN A 172 30.56 21.99 -61.49
C GLN A 172 29.48 21.84 -60.41
N ARG A 173 29.68 20.92 -59.46
CA ARG A 173 28.88 20.74 -58.24
C ARG A 173 29.77 20.77 -56.98
N PRO A 174 30.47 21.89 -56.71
CA PRO A 174 31.35 22.01 -55.54
C PRO A 174 30.60 21.95 -54.20
N GLU A 175 29.33 22.37 -54.16
CA GLU A 175 28.47 22.29 -52.97
C GLU A 175 28.23 20.82 -52.57
N LEU A 176 27.76 19.98 -53.49
CA LEU A 176 27.58 18.54 -53.26
C LEU A 176 28.91 17.85 -52.94
N ALA A 177 30.02 18.28 -53.57
CA ALA A 177 31.34 17.73 -53.27
C ALA A 177 31.75 18.01 -51.80
N SER A 178 31.50 19.23 -51.31
CA SER A 178 31.78 19.60 -49.91
C SER A 178 30.91 18.82 -48.92
N GLU A 179 29.63 18.60 -49.22
CA GLU A 179 28.72 17.82 -48.36
C GLU A 179 29.15 16.34 -48.31
N ILE A 180 29.51 15.77 -49.45
CA ILE A 180 30.02 14.39 -49.56
C ILE A 180 31.35 14.23 -48.80
N GLU A 181 32.25 15.21 -48.90
CA GLU A 181 33.51 15.23 -48.14
C GLU A 181 33.23 15.29 -46.63
N GLU A 182 32.27 16.10 -46.19
CA GLU A 182 31.87 16.15 -44.78
C GLU A 182 31.29 14.82 -44.29
N ILE A 183 30.49 14.14 -45.10
CA ILE A 183 29.93 12.81 -44.80
C ILE A 183 31.06 11.79 -44.57
N VAL A 184 32.05 11.77 -45.47
CA VAL A 184 33.16 10.80 -45.44
C VAL A 184 34.16 11.10 -44.34
N GLU A 185 34.52 12.36 -44.14
CA GLU A 185 35.60 12.75 -43.22
C GLU A 185 35.14 12.93 -41.78
N LYS A 186 33.92 13.47 -41.58
CA LYS A 186 33.43 13.87 -40.25
C LYS A 186 32.29 13.00 -39.74
N ARG A 187 31.27 12.75 -40.56
CA ARG A 187 30.04 12.08 -40.08
C ARG A 187 30.19 10.57 -39.99
N TYR A 188 30.69 9.92 -41.03
CA TYR A 188 30.80 8.45 -41.12
C TYR A 188 32.18 7.97 -41.58
N PRO A 189 33.28 8.29 -40.87
CA PRO A 189 34.62 7.85 -41.26
C PRO A 189 34.85 6.34 -41.05
N LYS A 190 34.05 5.69 -40.20
CA LYS A 190 34.19 4.27 -39.82
C LYS A 190 33.12 3.37 -40.43
N ASP A 191 31.86 3.82 -40.44
CA ASP A 191 30.76 3.08 -41.05
C ASP A 191 30.60 3.50 -42.52
N GLN A 192 31.28 2.75 -43.39
CA GLN A 192 31.29 3.04 -44.82
C GLN A 192 29.94 2.79 -45.51
N THR A 193 29.11 1.93 -44.94
CA THR A 193 27.78 1.64 -45.46
C THR A 193 26.83 2.77 -45.12
N ALA A 194 26.88 3.29 -43.88
CA ALA A 194 26.11 4.47 -43.49
C ALA A 194 26.51 5.70 -44.31
N GLY A 195 27.82 5.92 -44.52
CA GLY A 195 28.31 7.00 -45.38
C GLY A 195 27.87 6.86 -46.83
N LEU A 196 27.76 5.64 -47.37
CA LEU A 196 27.19 5.39 -48.69
C LEU A 196 25.73 5.85 -48.77
N TYR A 197 24.86 5.41 -47.85
CA TYR A 197 23.44 5.79 -47.88
C TYR A 197 23.24 7.29 -47.63
N ALA A 198 23.99 7.89 -46.71
CA ALA A 198 23.97 9.34 -46.50
C ALA A 198 24.38 10.10 -47.78
N ALA A 199 25.40 9.61 -48.50
CA ALA A 199 25.81 10.16 -49.78
C ALA A 199 24.72 9.98 -50.86
N CYS A 200 24.08 8.82 -50.93
CA CYS A 200 22.97 8.57 -51.85
C CYS A 200 21.80 9.53 -51.58
N TYR A 201 21.37 9.73 -50.33
CA TYR A 201 20.31 10.69 -49.99
C TYR A 201 20.70 12.16 -50.21
N THR A 202 21.99 12.47 -50.19
CA THR A 202 22.50 13.82 -50.55
C THR A 202 22.45 14.05 -52.06
N LEU A 203 22.71 13.00 -52.85
CA LEU A 203 22.69 13.05 -54.31
C LEU A 203 21.27 12.94 -54.89
N ASP A 204 20.40 12.19 -54.23
CA ASP A 204 18.99 12.00 -54.56
C ASP A 204 18.13 12.13 -53.30
N ALA A 205 17.52 13.32 -53.14
CA ALA A 205 16.64 13.59 -52.01
C ALA A 205 15.27 12.89 -52.13
N ASP A 206 14.88 12.40 -53.31
CA ASP A 206 13.60 11.71 -53.54
C ASP A 206 13.75 10.18 -53.49
N MET A 207 14.95 9.69 -53.20
CA MET A 207 15.27 8.27 -53.11
C MET A 207 14.41 7.58 -52.02
N PRO A 208 13.66 6.52 -52.36
CA PRO A 208 12.83 5.82 -51.38
C PRO A 208 13.69 5.12 -50.32
N TYR A 209 13.12 4.91 -49.14
CA TYR A 209 13.70 4.00 -48.16
C TYR A 209 13.63 2.57 -48.71
N TYR A 210 14.72 1.82 -48.67
CA TYR A 210 14.71 0.40 -49.03
C TYR A 210 14.70 -0.42 -47.75
N ASP A 211 13.64 -1.21 -47.57
CA ASP A 211 13.51 -2.03 -46.37
C ASP A 211 14.44 -3.25 -46.34
N ILE A 212 14.37 -4.04 -45.27
CA ILE A 212 15.17 -5.26 -45.08
C ILE A 212 14.97 -6.27 -46.23
N ASP A 213 13.81 -6.25 -46.90
CA ASP A 213 13.51 -7.10 -48.06
C ASP A 213 14.00 -6.47 -49.39
N GLY A 214 14.62 -5.29 -49.34
CA GLY A 214 15.06 -4.52 -50.50
C GLY A 214 13.92 -3.88 -51.28
N CYS A 215 12.73 -3.76 -50.69
CA CYS A 215 11.55 -3.18 -51.31
C CYS A 215 11.53 -1.65 -51.10
N PRO A 216 11.29 -0.84 -52.15
CA PRO A 216 11.25 0.61 -52.02
C PRO A 216 9.97 1.07 -51.32
N GLN A 217 10.12 1.85 -50.26
CA GLN A 217 9.09 2.48 -49.46
C GLN A 217 9.21 4.00 -49.60
N SER A 218 8.29 4.59 -50.35
CA SER A 218 8.21 6.04 -50.57
C SER A 218 7.14 6.73 -49.71
N THR A 219 6.34 5.96 -48.97
CA THR A 219 5.25 6.45 -48.12
C THR A 219 5.45 6.02 -46.67
N VAL A 220 4.95 6.84 -45.74
CA VAL A 220 4.97 6.50 -44.30
C VAL A 220 4.21 5.21 -44.03
N GLU A 221 3.08 4.99 -44.70
CA GLU A 221 2.31 3.75 -44.60
C GLU A 221 3.13 2.53 -45.05
N GLY A 222 3.85 2.63 -46.17
CA GLY A 222 4.73 1.58 -46.66
C GLY A 222 5.86 1.25 -45.68
N ILE A 223 6.49 2.27 -45.09
CA ILE A 223 7.52 2.10 -44.05
C ILE A 223 6.93 1.38 -42.84
N VAL A 224 5.80 1.84 -42.32
CA VAL A 224 5.13 1.24 -41.14
C VAL A 224 4.72 -0.21 -41.40
N GLN A 225 4.17 -0.53 -42.58
CA GLN A 225 3.84 -1.91 -42.96
C GLN A 225 5.08 -2.80 -42.99
N SER A 226 6.21 -2.30 -43.49
CA SER A 226 7.48 -3.04 -43.48
C SER A 226 7.99 -3.27 -42.05
N LEU A 227 7.92 -2.26 -41.18
CA LEU A 227 8.31 -2.37 -39.77
C LEU A 227 7.53 -3.48 -39.05
N ILE A 228 6.23 -3.60 -39.30
CA ILE A 228 5.38 -4.62 -38.67
C ILE A 228 5.62 -6.00 -39.28
N LYS A 229 5.70 -6.09 -40.61
CA LYS A 229 5.97 -7.36 -41.31
C LYS A 229 7.28 -8.00 -40.83
N ASN A 230 8.31 -7.18 -40.64
CA ASN A 230 9.66 -7.61 -40.26
C ASN A 230 10.01 -7.21 -38.81
N PHE A 231 9.02 -7.20 -37.91
CA PHE A 231 9.13 -6.64 -36.55
C PHE A 231 10.36 -7.15 -35.79
N SER A 232 10.56 -8.47 -35.70
CA SER A 232 11.69 -9.06 -34.98
C SER A 232 13.06 -8.71 -35.58
N ALA A 233 13.13 -8.50 -36.90
CA ALA A 233 14.37 -8.10 -37.55
C ALA A 233 14.71 -6.64 -37.20
N TYR A 234 13.73 -5.73 -37.28
CA TYR A 234 13.92 -4.32 -36.93
C TYR A 234 14.26 -4.09 -35.47
N GLN A 235 13.75 -4.91 -34.54
CA GLN A 235 14.16 -4.85 -33.13
C GLN A 235 15.68 -5.02 -32.95
N THR A 236 16.32 -5.79 -33.82
CA THR A 236 17.77 -6.05 -33.75
C THR A 236 18.56 -5.03 -34.57
N THR A 237 18.09 -4.71 -35.78
CA THR A 237 18.80 -3.82 -36.70
C THR A 237 18.83 -2.36 -36.21
N LEU A 238 17.73 -1.87 -35.64
CA LEU A 238 17.59 -0.48 -35.20
C LEU A 238 18.32 -0.16 -33.89
N VAL A 239 19.01 -1.13 -33.29
CA VAL A 239 20.03 -0.86 -32.26
C VAL A 239 21.21 -0.10 -32.87
N ASN A 240 21.49 -0.28 -34.16
CA ASN A 240 22.47 0.54 -34.86
C ASN A 240 21.89 1.95 -35.09
N SER A 241 22.48 2.96 -34.46
CA SER A 241 22.09 4.36 -34.63
C SER A 241 22.36 4.90 -36.04
N ASP A 242 23.21 4.20 -36.81
CA ASP A 242 23.55 4.51 -38.19
C ASP A 242 22.78 3.63 -39.20
N ASP A 243 21.69 2.99 -38.78
CA ASP A 243 20.85 2.19 -39.68
C ASP A 243 20.26 3.02 -40.83
N SER A 244 20.10 2.37 -41.99
CA SER A 244 19.51 2.94 -43.20
C SER A 244 18.18 3.68 -42.99
N LEU A 245 17.33 3.22 -42.07
CA LEU A 245 16.05 3.88 -41.75
C LEU A 245 16.27 5.21 -41.03
N PHE A 246 17.20 5.26 -40.07
CA PHE A 246 17.51 6.50 -39.36
C PHE A 246 18.23 7.50 -40.27
N LEU A 247 19.10 7.02 -41.16
CA LEU A 247 19.71 7.86 -42.20
C LEU A 247 18.65 8.45 -43.13
N PHE A 248 17.65 7.65 -43.53
CA PHE A 248 16.51 8.13 -44.31
C PHE A 248 15.73 9.22 -43.56
N PHE A 249 15.38 9.00 -42.28
CA PHE A 249 14.72 10.03 -41.46
C PHE A 249 15.55 11.30 -41.35
N ASN A 250 16.86 11.17 -41.16
CA ASN A 250 17.77 12.31 -41.02
C ASN A 250 17.86 13.13 -42.32
N ALA A 251 17.86 12.47 -43.48
CA ALA A 251 17.86 13.13 -44.78
C ALA A 251 16.56 13.89 -45.08
N HIS A 252 15.43 13.41 -44.54
CA HIS A 252 14.10 13.97 -44.79
C HIS A 252 13.61 14.92 -43.68
N GLY A 253 14.52 15.37 -42.78
CA GLY A 253 14.20 16.33 -41.72
C GLY A 253 13.35 15.76 -40.58
N LEU A 254 13.34 14.44 -40.41
CA LEU A 254 12.62 13.71 -39.36
C LEU A 254 13.52 13.35 -38.16
N ASN A 255 14.64 14.05 -38.00
CA ASN A 255 15.70 13.77 -37.02
C ASN A 255 15.16 13.72 -35.57
N GLN A 256 14.12 14.49 -35.28
CA GLN A 256 13.44 14.48 -33.97
C GLN A 256 12.81 13.13 -33.61
N LEU A 257 12.47 12.30 -34.61
CA LEU A 257 12.01 10.93 -34.38
C LEU A 257 13.19 10.09 -33.89
N THR A 258 14.30 10.11 -34.64
CA THR A 258 15.55 9.42 -34.31
C THR A 258 16.02 9.75 -32.89
N ASP A 259 16.13 11.05 -32.56
CA ASP A 259 16.60 11.52 -31.25
C ASP A 259 15.77 10.97 -30.07
N LYS A 260 14.48 10.69 -30.29
CA LYS A 260 13.56 10.19 -29.25
C LYS A 260 13.57 8.67 -29.09
N VAL A 261 13.69 7.91 -30.19
CA VAL A 261 13.61 6.43 -30.13
C VAL A 261 14.95 5.72 -30.09
N THR A 262 16.03 6.28 -30.65
CA THR A 262 17.35 5.66 -30.64
C THR A 262 17.87 5.34 -29.23
N PRO A 263 17.70 6.21 -28.20
CA PRO A 263 18.10 5.87 -26.83
C PRO A 263 17.39 4.61 -26.29
N LEU A 264 16.12 4.40 -26.66
CA LEU A 264 15.34 3.24 -26.22
C LEU A 264 15.76 1.95 -26.92
N PHE A 265 16.12 2.01 -28.21
CA PHE A 265 16.66 0.83 -28.90
C PHE A 265 17.98 0.34 -28.30
N ASN A 266 18.78 1.25 -27.73
CA ASN A 266 20.04 0.93 -27.06
C ASN A 266 19.87 0.38 -25.63
N GLU A 267 18.68 0.47 -25.05
CA GLU A 267 18.38 -0.04 -23.71
C GLU A 267 17.95 -1.52 -23.78
N GLU A 268 18.63 -2.39 -23.03
CA GLU A 268 18.37 -3.84 -23.05
C GLU A 268 16.92 -4.15 -22.63
N GLY A 269 16.20 -4.89 -23.47
CA GLY A 269 14.80 -5.28 -23.22
C GLY A 269 13.74 -4.27 -23.68
N ARG A 270 14.14 -3.09 -24.19
CA ARG A 270 13.22 -2.02 -24.61
C ARG A 270 12.99 -1.93 -26.12
N GLN A 271 13.66 -2.76 -26.91
CA GLN A 271 13.61 -2.73 -28.39
C GLN A 271 12.18 -2.90 -28.93
N ARG A 272 11.35 -3.73 -28.26
CA ARG A 272 9.94 -3.92 -28.62
C ARG A 272 9.14 -2.62 -28.47
N GLU A 273 9.22 -1.99 -27.30
CA GLU A 273 8.50 -0.77 -26.99
C GLU A 273 8.98 0.38 -27.89
N ALA A 274 10.29 0.51 -28.10
CA ALA A 274 10.88 1.49 -29.01
C ALA A 274 10.33 1.37 -30.43
N LEU A 275 10.18 0.14 -30.93
CA LEU A 275 9.63 -0.11 -32.26
C LEU A 275 8.15 0.23 -32.35
N TRP A 276 7.33 -0.19 -31.38
CA TRP A 276 5.93 0.20 -31.33
C TRP A 276 5.74 1.71 -31.21
N ARG A 277 6.56 2.36 -30.39
CA ARG A 277 6.59 3.81 -30.24
C ARG A 277 6.91 4.51 -31.56
N LEU A 278 7.89 4.01 -32.32
CA LEU A 278 8.20 4.53 -33.65
C LEU A 278 7.00 4.36 -34.60
N ILE A 279 6.40 3.16 -34.64
CA ILE A 279 5.25 2.84 -35.50
C ILE A 279 4.08 3.80 -35.24
N TYR A 280 3.65 3.96 -33.99
CA TYR A 280 2.50 4.82 -33.66
C TYR A 280 2.83 6.32 -33.72
N THR A 281 4.10 6.70 -33.70
CA THR A 281 4.50 8.09 -33.97
C THR A 281 4.45 8.40 -35.47
N LEU A 282 4.82 7.44 -36.32
CA LEU A 282 4.77 7.56 -37.78
C LEU A 282 3.35 7.53 -38.32
N ASP A 283 2.53 6.58 -37.85
CA ASP A 283 1.12 6.45 -38.21
C ASP A 283 0.22 6.38 -36.96
N PRO A 284 -0.15 7.54 -36.40
CA PRO A 284 -1.03 7.59 -35.22
C PRO A 284 -2.47 7.11 -35.50
N SER A 285 -2.87 7.06 -36.77
CA SER A 285 -4.22 6.68 -37.19
C SER A 285 -4.45 5.17 -37.19
N ARG A 286 -3.36 4.38 -37.18
CA ARG A 286 -3.39 2.93 -37.19
C ARG A 286 -4.20 2.34 -36.02
N SER A 287 -4.87 1.22 -36.27
CA SER A 287 -5.43 0.39 -35.21
C SER A 287 -4.33 -0.11 -34.27
N TYR A 288 -4.59 -0.15 -32.97
CA TYR A 288 -3.72 -0.78 -31.99
C TYR A 288 -3.82 -2.30 -32.11
N GLU A 289 -2.68 -2.98 -32.12
CA GLU A 289 -2.59 -4.44 -32.26
C GLU A 289 -2.38 -5.08 -30.88
N LEU A 290 -3.29 -5.99 -30.50
CA LEU A 290 -3.19 -6.82 -29.29
C LEU A 290 -3.13 -8.29 -29.68
N THR A 291 -2.38 -9.10 -28.94
CA THR A 291 -2.30 -10.54 -29.16
C THR A 291 -2.76 -11.28 -27.90
N ASP A 292 -3.61 -12.29 -28.07
CA ASP A 292 -4.02 -13.18 -27.00
C ASP A 292 -2.97 -14.30 -26.75
N GLU A 293 -3.10 -15.05 -25.65
CA GLU A 293 -2.20 -16.18 -25.35
C GLU A 293 -2.26 -17.30 -26.40
N LYS A 294 -3.31 -17.35 -27.22
CA LYS A 294 -3.49 -18.32 -28.31
C LYS A 294 -2.83 -17.87 -29.61
N GLY A 295 -2.26 -16.65 -29.64
CA GLY A 295 -1.61 -16.06 -30.80
C GLY A 295 -2.56 -15.39 -31.79
N ASN A 296 -3.84 -15.19 -31.45
CA ASN A 296 -4.76 -14.41 -32.28
C ASN A 296 -4.50 -12.92 -32.09
N SER A 297 -4.49 -12.18 -33.20
CA SER A 297 -4.32 -10.71 -33.17
C SER A 297 -5.67 -9.99 -33.25
N GLY A 298 -5.97 -9.15 -32.26
CA GLY A 298 -7.05 -8.18 -32.25
C GLY A 298 -6.58 -6.81 -32.75
N ARG A 299 -7.38 -6.16 -33.60
CA ARG A 299 -7.14 -4.78 -34.05
C ARG A 299 -8.19 -3.87 -33.43
N CYS A 300 -7.74 -2.88 -32.66
CA CYS A 300 -8.61 -1.97 -31.94
C CYS A 300 -8.41 -0.53 -32.45
N ASN A 301 -9.48 0.13 -32.85
CA ASN A 301 -9.45 1.52 -33.32
C ASN A 301 -9.83 2.52 -32.23
N THR A 302 -10.52 2.06 -31.19
CA THR A 302 -11.05 2.91 -30.11
C THR A 302 -10.65 2.37 -28.74
N PRO A 303 -10.58 3.22 -27.70
CA PRO A 303 -10.35 2.78 -26.32
C PRO A 303 -11.39 1.76 -25.82
N GLY A 304 -12.64 1.87 -26.29
CA GLY A 304 -13.70 0.93 -25.97
C GLY A 304 -13.46 -0.47 -26.56
N GLU A 305 -12.92 -0.56 -27.78
CA GLU A 305 -12.55 -1.84 -28.40
C GLU A 305 -11.40 -2.52 -27.64
N ILE A 306 -10.44 -1.76 -27.11
CA ILE A 306 -9.38 -2.29 -26.24
C ILE A 306 -10.00 -2.97 -25.03
N LEU A 307 -10.90 -2.28 -24.32
CA LEU A 307 -11.57 -2.83 -23.14
C LEU A 307 -12.39 -4.08 -23.48
N TYR A 308 -13.16 -4.05 -24.56
CA TYR A 308 -13.92 -5.20 -25.03
C TYR A 308 -13.01 -6.39 -25.37
N TYR A 309 -11.85 -6.14 -25.98
CA TYR A 309 -10.91 -7.21 -26.32
C TYR A 309 -10.28 -7.82 -25.07
N VAL A 310 -9.83 -6.99 -24.13
CA VAL A 310 -9.23 -7.41 -22.85
C VAL A 310 -10.25 -8.15 -21.95
N SER A 311 -11.52 -7.75 -21.96
CA SER A 311 -12.55 -8.39 -21.14
C SER A 311 -12.94 -9.78 -21.63
N ASN A 312 -12.75 -10.08 -22.92
CA ASN A 312 -13.17 -11.33 -23.54
C ASN A 312 -12.02 -12.30 -23.85
N ASN A 313 -10.76 -11.84 -23.76
CA ASN A 313 -9.58 -12.64 -24.13
C ASN A 313 -8.47 -12.48 -23.09
N ILE A 314 -7.73 -13.56 -22.84
CA ILE A 314 -6.52 -13.51 -22.02
C ILE A 314 -5.37 -13.03 -22.91
N LEU A 315 -4.82 -11.85 -22.60
CA LEU A 315 -3.73 -11.25 -23.37
C LEU A 315 -2.41 -11.97 -23.15
N SER A 316 -1.55 -11.98 -24.17
CA SER A 316 -0.14 -12.35 -23.99
C SER A 316 0.57 -11.36 -23.06
N SER A 317 1.58 -11.82 -22.32
CA SER A 317 2.36 -10.97 -21.40
C SER A 317 2.91 -9.72 -22.07
N ASP A 318 3.38 -9.84 -23.32
CA ASP A 318 3.86 -8.71 -24.12
C ASP A 318 2.74 -7.68 -24.33
N SER A 319 1.57 -8.11 -24.80
CA SER A 319 0.45 -7.20 -25.09
C SER A 319 -0.10 -6.55 -23.81
N TRP A 320 -0.10 -7.28 -22.69
CA TRP A 320 -0.50 -6.75 -21.40
C TRP A 320 0.42 -5.63 -20.91
N ASN A 321 1.73 -5.80 -21.05
CA ASN A 321 2.72 -4.82 -20.64
C ASN A 321 2.73 -3.61 -21.59
N ASP A 322 2.60 -3.84 -22.91
CA ASP A 322 2.57 -2.78 -23.93
C ASP A 322 1.48 -1.72 -23.65
N LEU A 323 0.36 -2.09 -23.01
CA LEU A 323 -0.73 -1.17 -22.64
C LEU A 323 -0.36 -0.15 -21.56
N ALA A 324 0.67 -0.40 -20.75
CA ALA A 324 1.18 0.55 -19.76
C ALA A 324 2.34 1.40 -20.29
N GLU A 325 2.84 1.11 -21.49
CA GLU A 325 4.00 1.76 -22.09
C GLU A 325 3.63 3.05 -22.86
N GLU A 326 4.64 3.87 -23.11
CA GLU A 326 4.48 5.14 -23.82
C GLU A 326 3.99 4.97 -25.26
N SER A 327 4.26 3.81 -25.89
CA SER A 327 3.75 3.45 -27.22
C SER A 327 2.22 3.46 -27.28
N PHE A 328 1.54 2.88 -26.28
CA PHE A 328 0.08 2.92 -26.17
C PHE A 328 -0.42 4.33 -25.86
N LEU A 329 0.26 5.07 -24.99
CA LEU A 329 -0.13 6.45 -24.67
C LEU A 329 -0.02 7.38 -25.88
N ILE A 330 0.95 7.19 -26.78
CA ILE A 330 1.04 7.94 -28.04
C ILE A 330 -0.14 7.62 -28.96
N TRP A 331 -0.49 6.33 -29.08
CA TRP A 331 -1.66 5.90 -29.85
C TRP A 331 -2.97 6.50 -29.29
N LEU A 332 -3.10 6.53 -27.96
CA LEU A 332 -4.25 7.09 -27.27
C LEU A 332 -4.30 8.61 -27.40
N PHE A 333 -3.15 9.29 -27.35
CA PHE A 333 -3.05 10.75 -27.45
C PHE A 333 -3.58 11.29 -28.78
N ALA A 334 -3.41 10.52 -29.86
CA ALA A 334 -3.95 10.86 -31.18
C ALA A 334 -5.49 10.83 -31.24
N ARG A 335 -6.13 10.20 -30.25
CA ARG A 335 -7.59 10.03 -30.16
C ARG A 335 -8.20 10.89 -29.05
N ASP A 336 -7.56 10.91 -27.89
CA ASP A 336 -7.98 11.63 -26.70
C ASP A 336 -6.77 12.13 -25.91
N LYS A 337 -6.43 13.41 -26.14
CA LYS A 337 -5.31 14.07 -25.47
C LYS A 337 -5.55 14.28 -23.98
N GLU A 338 -6.77 14.65 -23.58
CA GLU A 338 -7.09 14.96 -22.18
C GLU A 338 -7.02 13.71 -21.32
N LEU A 339 -7.51 12.58 -21.85
CA LEU A 339 -7.43 11.29 -21.20
C LEU A 339 -5.99 10.86 -20.92
N VAL A 340 -5.06 11.07 -21.86
CA VAL A 340 -3.65 10.71 -21.66
C VAL A 340 -3.00 11.54 -20.56
N GLU A 341 -3.26 12.84 -20.49
CA GLU A 341 -2.71 13.69 -19.42
C GLU A 341 -3.27 13.29 -18.05
N LYS A 342 -4.55 12.91 -17.98
CA LYS A 342 -5.16 12.33 -16.77
C LYS A 342 -4.45 11.04 -16.35
N ILE A 343 -4.24 10.11 -17.29
CA ILE A 343 -3.56 8.84 -17.04
C ILE A 343 -2.14 9.10 -16.54
N ARG A 344 -1.35 9.96 -17.20
CA ARG A 344 0.02 10.30 -16.78
C ARG A 344 0.07 10.86 -15.36
N THR A 345 -0.85 11.77 -15.03
CA THR A 345 -0.93 12.35 -13.68
C THR A 345 -1.25 11.29 -12.63
N GLN A 346 -2.17 10.36 -12.92
CA GLN A 346 -2.55 9.31 -11.98
C GLN A 346 -1.45 8.26 -11.77
N LEU A 347 -0.65 8.02 -12.82
CA LEU A 347 0.43 7.03 -12.84
C LEU A 347 1.79 7.61 -12.38
N GLU A 348 1.86 8.91 -12.08
CA GLU A 348 3.08 9.57 -11.63
C GLU A 348 3.62 8.95 -10.33
N GLY A 349 4.92 8.64 -10.31
CA GLY A 349 5.61 8.05 -9.15
C GLY A 349 5.49 6.53 -9.03
N PHE A 350 4.93 5.83 -10.03
CA PHE A 350 4.90 4.37 -10.12
C PHE A 350 5.80 3.84 -11.25
N SER A 351 6.40 2.67 -11.06
CA SER A 351 7.25 2.00 -12.07
C SER A 351 6.41 1.25 -13.11
N THR A 352 6.78 1.33 -14.40
CA THR A 352 6.10 0.61 -15.49
C THR A 352 6.18 -0.92 -15.37
N SER A 353 7.15 -1.45 -14.61
CA SER A 353 7.25 -2.88 -14.29
C SER A 353 6.15 -3.41 -13.36
N ASN A 354 5.32 -2.54 -12.77
CA ASN A 354 4.21 -2.96 -11.94
C ASN A 354 3.02 -3.33 -12.81
N ALA A 355 2.65 -4.61 -12.84
CA ALA A 355 1.49 -5.11 -13.61
C ALA A 355 0.16 -4.41 -13.26
N ALA A 356 0.06 -3.78 -12.08
CA ALA A 356 -1.10 -2.97 -11.71
C ALA A 356 -1.25 -1.69 -12.54
N MET A 357 -0.17 -1.21 -13.19
CA MET A 357 -0.18 0.00 -14.04
C MET A 357 -1.07 -0.17 -15.26
N THR A 358 -1.06 -1.34 -15.89
CA THR A 358 -1.96 -1.66 -17.01
C THR A 358 -3.41 -1.49 -16.59
N TYR A 359 -3.78 -1.96 -15.39
CA TYR A 359 -5.13 -1.71 -14.85
C TYR A 359 -5.41 -0.22 -14.67
N GLY A 360 -4.44 0.57 -14.21
CA GLY A 360 -4.58 2.03 -14.11
C GLY A 360 -4.85 2.72 -15.45
N VAL A 361 -4.23 2.26 -16.53
CA VAL A 361 -4.56 2.73 -17.88
C VAL A 361 -5.98 2.29 -18.26
N LEU A 362 -6.27 1.00 -18.16
CA LEU A 362 -7.55 0.41 -18.58
C LEU A 362 -8.76 1.04 -17.88
N TYR A 363 -8.68 1.28 -16.57
CA TYR A 363 -9.79 1.88 -15.82
C TYR A 363 -10.12 3.32 -16.22
N ASN A 364 -9.17 4.02 -16.81
CA ASN A 364 -9.37 5.37 -17.32
C ASN A 364 -9.94 5.39 -18.75
N LEU A 365 -9.76 4.32 -19.54
CA LEU A 365 -10.22 4.28 -20.94
C LEU A 365 -11.73 4.47 -21.10
N ASN A 366 -12.52 4.10 -20.09
CA ASN A 366 -13.95 4.35 -20.08
C ASN A 366 -14.49 4.56 -18.66
N PRO A 367 -15.25 5.64 -18.39
CA PRO A 367 -15.81 5.88 -17.05
C PRO A 367 -16.76 4.78 -16.55
N LYS A 368 -17.40 4.01 -17.45
CA LYS A 368 -18.35 2.93 -17.10
C LYS A 368 -17.71 1.57 -16.86
N VAL A 369 -16.40 1.44 -17.02
CA VAL A 369 -15.71 0.16 -16.82
C VAL A 369 -15.83 -0.30 -15.35
N SER A 370 -16.19 -1.57 -15.16
CA SER A 370 -16.22 -2.22 -13.85
C SER A 370 -14.81 -2.54 -13.34
N PHE A 371 -14.71 -2.94 -12.07
CA PHE A 371 -13.47 -3.42 -11.49
C PHE A 371 -12.90 -4.64 -12.23
N THR A 372 -13.76 -5.50 -12.76
CA THR A 372 -13.42 -6.70 -13.56
C THR A 372 -13.15 -6.40 -15.03
N LEU A 373 -13.10 -5.13 -15.44
CA LEU A 373 -12.94 -4.67 -16.84
C LEU A 373 -14.16 -4.95 -17.74
N GLN A 374 -15.30 -5.30 -17.16
CA GLN A 374 -16.56 -5.51 -17.87
C GLN A 374 -17.25 -4.17 -18.17
N MET A 375 -17.90 -4.12 -19.34
CA MET A 375 -18.65 -2.95 -19.82
C MET A 375 -20.16 -3.22 -19.85
N ASP A 376 -20.59 -4.48 -19.89
CA ASP A 376 -22.00 -4.87 -19.79
C ASP A 376 -22.49 -4.78 -18.35
N GLU A 377 -23.33 -3.77 -18.06
CA GLU A 377 -23.93 -3.52 -16.75
C GLU A 377 -24.85 -4.68 -16.26
N THR A 378 -25.25 -5.59 -17.16
CA THR A 378 -26.11 -6.76 -16.84
C THR A 378 -25.33 -8.03 -16.54
N ALA A 379 -24.02 -8.03 -16.78
CA ALA A 379 -23.18 -9.20 -16.53
C ALA A 379 -23.05 -9.49 -15.03
N SER A 380 -23.03 -10.78 -14.66
CA SER A 380 -22.95 -11.22 -13.26
C SER A 380 -21.66 -10.80 -12.55
N ASP A 381 -20.61 -10.52 -13.31
CA ASP A 381 -19.30 -10.09 -12.83
C ASP A 381 -19.11 -8.56 -12.93
N TYR A 382 -20.16 -7.78 -13.19
CA TYR A 382 -20.09 -6.32 -13.27
C TYR A 382 -20.07 -5.66 -11.87
N TYR A 383 -18.87 -5.49 -11.31
CA TYR A 383 -18.66 -4.78 -10.03
C TYR A 383 -18.22 -3.33 -10.25
N PHE A 384 -19.13 -2.36 -10.10
CA PHE A 384 -18.86 -0.95 -10.42
C PHE A 384 -18.79 -0.02 -9.20
N THR A 385 -19.68 -0.21 -8.24
CA THR A 385 -19.71 0.62 -7.02
C THR A 385 -18.73 0.08 -5.98
N TYR A 386 -18.24 0.95 -5.08
CA TYR A 386 -17.40 0.53 -3.96
C TYR A 386 -18.10 -0.51 -3.05
N THR A 387 -19.43 -0.46 -2.93
CA THR A 387 -20.23 -1.45 -2.21
C THR A 387 -20.26 -2.80 -2.94
N GLN A 388 -20.43 -2.82 -4.26
CA GLN A 388 -20.33 -4.06 -5.06
C GLN A 388 -18.93 -4.67 -4.98
N ILE A 389 -17.89 -3.84 -4.98
CA ILE A 389 -16.51 -4.31 -4.79
C ILE A 389 -16.35 -4.90 -3.39
N ALA A 390 -16.87 -4.26 -2.35
CA ALA A 390 -16.84 -4.82 -1.00
C ALA A 390 -17.56 -6.17 -0.90
N GLN A 391 -18.69 -6.35 -1.60
CA GLN A 391 -19.38 -7.65 -1.72
C GLN A 391 -18.52 -8.70 -2.42
N PHE A 392 -17.88 -8.33 -3.54
CA PHE A 392 -16.93 -9.20 -4.24
C PHE A 392 -15.78 -9.63 -3.33
N ILE A 393 -15.22 -8.70 -2.55
CA ILE A 393 -14.14 -9.03 -1.60
C ILE A 393 -14.62 -9.97 -0.51
N ASN A 394 -15.83 -9.77 0.04
CA ASN A 394 -16.41 -10.69 1.02
C ASN A 394 -16.56 -12.11 0.43
N GLN A 395 -16.98 -12.20 -0.83
CA GLN A 395 -17.06 -13.47 -1.54
C GLN A 395 -15.69 -14.14 -1.67
N GLN A 396 -14.67 -13.39 -2.10
CA GLN A 396 -13.31 -13.91 -2.20
C GLN A 396 -12.77 -14.36 -0.84
N LEU A 397 -13.05 -13.62 0.24
CA LEU A 397 -12.64 -14.01 1.60
C LEU A 397 -13.28 -15.32 2.07
N MET A 398 -14.54 -15.57 1.72
CA MET A 398 -15.21 -16.84 2.05
C MET A 398 -14.63 -18.02 1.24
N VAL A 399 -14.28 -17.80 -0.03
CA VAL A 399 -13.58 -18.83 -0.82
C VAL A 399 -12.19 -19.11 -0.24
N TYR A 400 -11.46 -18.07 0.16
CA TYR A 400 -10.15 -18.20 0.80
C TYR A 400 -10.20 -19.05 2.07
N LYS A 401 -11.22 -18.82 2.92
CA LYS A 401 -11.46 -19.60 4.14
C LYS A 401 -11.65 -21.10 3.87
N ASP A 402 -12.37 -21.42 2.80
CA ASP A 402 -12.83 -22.79 2.53
C ASP A 402 -11.92 -23.60 1.60
N THR A 403 -10.87 -22.98 1.06
CA THR A 403 -9.86 -23.58 0.18
C THR A 403 -8.56 -23.85 0.96
N SER A 404 -7.88 -24.96 0.67
CA SER A 404 -6.58 -25.24 1.31
C SER A 404 -5.44 -24.53 0.57
N GLU A 405 -4.32 -24.25 1.24
CA GLU A 405 -3.13 -23.65 0.61
C GLU A 405 -2.61 -24.40 -0.62
N ASN A 406 -2.88 -25.70 -0.75
CA ASN A 406 -2.47 -26.51 -1.90
C ASN A 406 -3.48 -26.51 -3.06
N ASP A 407 -4.59 -25.77 -2.94
CA ASP A 407 -5.62 -25.65 -3.96
C ASP A 407 -5.23 -24.56 -4.99
N VAL A 408 -5.48 -24.82 -6.28
CA VAL A 408 -5.19 -23.87 -7.36
C VAL A 408 -6.04 -22.61 -7.19
N ASP A 409 -7.26 -22.75 -6.65
CA ASP A 409 -8.15 -21.62 -6.38
C ASP A 409 -7.63 -20.74 -5.23
N HIS A 410 -6.84 -21.30 -4.30
CA HIS A 410 -6.30 -20.55 -3.16
C HIS A 410 -5.27 -19.51 -3.59
N GLU A 411 -4.38 -19.83 -4.53
CA GLU A 411 -3.37 -18.88 -5.03
C GLU A 411 -4.02 -17.69 -5.76
N SER A 412 -5.06 -17.96 -6.56
CA SER A 412 -5.82 -16.92 -7.27
C SER A 412 -6.50 -15.95 -6.29
N VAL A 413 -7.15 -16.51 -5.26
CA VAL A 413 -7.87 -15.72 -4.26
C VAL A 413 -6.89 -14.99 -3.31
N ASP A 414 -5.79 -15.62 -2.92
CA ASP A 414 -4.71 -14.98 -2.14
C ASP A 414 -4.18 -13.76 -2.87
N ASN A 415 -3.91 -13.88 -4.18
CA ASN A 415 -3.46 -12.76 -4.99
C ASN A 415 -4.47 -11.61 -5.02
N ILE A 416 -5.78 -11.90 -5.13
CA ILE A 416 -6.83 -10.86 -5.06
C ILE A 416 -6.86 -10.20 -3.68
N LEU A 417 -6.82 -10.99 -2.59
CA LEU A 417 -6.87 -10.47 -1.23
C LEU A 417 -5.61 -9.65 -0.87
N ARG A 418 -4.44 -10.07 -1.38
CA ARG A 418 -3.17 -9.35 -1.24
C ARG A 418 -3.18 -7.99 -1.94
N MET A 419 -4.01 -7.77 -2.96
CA MET A 419 -4.20 -6.43 -3.54
C MET A 419 -4.79 -5.43 -2.55
N PHE A 420 -5.36 -5.89 -1.43
CA PHE A 420 -5.84 -5.05 -0.34
C PHE A 420 -4.77 -4.83 0.75
N SER A 421 -3.80 -5.74 0.88
CA SER A 421 -2.62 -5.55 1.76
C SER A 421 -1.59 -4.66 1.06
N GLY A 422 -1.80 -3.34 1.14
CA GLY A 422 -0.96 -2.34 0.47
C GLY A 422 -1.74 -1.60 -0.60
N MET A 423 -2.52 -0.60 -0.16
CA MET A 423 -3.46 0.10 -1.02
C MET A 423 -2.76 0.85 -2.16
N LYS A 424 -1.71 1.63 -1.87
CA LYS A 424 -1.08 2.50 -2.88
C LYS A 424 -0.42 1.69 -4.01
N GLY A 425 -0.87 1.93 -5.24
CA GLY A 425 -0.34 1.25 -6.44
C GLY A 425 -0.93 -0.12 -6.71
N SER A 426 -1.96 -0.55 -5.96
CA SER A 426 -2.71 -1.76 -6.24
C SER A 426 -3.77 -1.55 -7.32
N ARG A 427 -4.30 -2.67 -7.85
CA ARG A 427 -5.43 -2.65 -8.79
C ARG A 427 -6.65 -1.90 -8.22
N LEU A 428 -6.98 -2.13 -6.95
CA LEU A 428 -8.10 -1.43 -6.30
C LEU A 428 -7.86 0.07 -6.21
N TYR A 429 -6.64 0.49 -5.90
CA TYR A 429 -6.27 1.91 -5.86
C TYR A 429 -6.46 2.59 -7.20
N PHE A 430 -5.95 1.98 -8.27
CA PHE A 430 -6.13 2.54 -9.60
C PHE A 430 -7.60 2.61 -10.01
N TYR A 431 -8.40 1.60 -9.64
CA TYR A 431 -9.84 1.62 -9.88
C TYR A 431 -10.52 2.79 -9.17
N LEU A 432 -10.35 2.92 -7.87
CA LEU A 432 -11.01 3.97 -7.09
C LEU A 432 -10.56 5.38 -7.53
N LYS A 433 -9.27 5.55 -7.83
CA LYS A 433 -8.72 6.81 -8.36
C LYS A 433 -9.29 7.18 -9.73
N SER A 434 -9.51 6.20 -10.62
CA SER A 434 -10.07 6.47 -11.95
C SER A 434 -11.47 7.11 -11.90
N LYS A 435 -12.23 6.84 -10.82
CA LYS A 435 -13.60 7.36 -10.62
C LYS A 435 -13.65 8.76 -10.01
N GLU A 436 -12.53 9.31 -9.53
CA GLU A 436 -12.36 10.65 -8.93
C GLU A 436 -13.16 10.94 -7.64
N VAL A 437 -14.27 10.24 -7.39
CA VAL A 437 -15.20 10.49 -6.28
C VAL A 437 -14.93 9.65 -5.03
N TYR A 438 -13.93 8.76 -5.05
CA TYR A 438 -13.70 7.75 -4.01
C TYR A 438 -12.42 7.95 -3.18
N GLU A 439 -11.92 9.18 -3.09
CA GLU A 439 -10.71 9.48 -2.30
C GLU A 439 -10.87 9.08 -0.83
N ASP A 440 -12.01 9.41 -0.23
CA ASP A 440 -12.33 9.08 1.16
C ASP A 440 -12.40 7.57 1.40
N LYS A 441 -12.78 6.79 0.37
CA LYS A 441 -12.78 5.32 0.42
C LYS A 441 -11.37 4.76 0.37
N VAL A 442 -10.46 5.37 -0.40
CA VAL A 442 -9.05 4.98 -0.44
C VAL A 442 -8.41 5.19 0.94
N GLU A 443 -8.66 6.33 1.57
CA GLU A 443 -8.21 6.63 2.93
C GLU A 443 -8.77 5.62 3.95
N TRP A 444 -10.07 5.32 3.87
CA TRP A 444 -10.71 4.34 4.75
C TRP A 444 -10.10 2.94 4.64
N ILE A 445 -9.90 2.44 3.42
CA ILE A 445 -9.28 1.13 3.18
C ILE A 445 -7.86 1.12 3.76
N SER A 446 -7.09 2.18 3.50
CA SER A 446 -5.72 2.30 3.98
C SER A 446 -5.68 2.27 5.51
N TYR A 447 -6.53 3.06 6.18
CA TYR A 447 -6.68 3.07 7.63
C TYR A 447 -7.01 1.69 8.21
N CYS A 448 -7.90 0.91 7.56
CA CYS A 448 -8.24 -0.42 8.04
C CYS A 448 -7.02 -1.37 8.03
N PHE A 449 -6.19 -1.30 7.00
CA PHE A 449 -5.03 -2.19 6.80
C PHE A 449 -3.71 -1.67 7.39
N GLU A 450 -3.72 -0.58 8.16
CA GLU A 450 -2.59 -0.14 8.98
C GLU A 450 -2.42 -1.01 10.24
N LEU A 451 -2.15 -2.30 10.06
CA LEU A 451 -2.12 -3.30 11.14
C LEU A 451 -1.10 -2.98 12.23
N GLU A 452 0.04 -2.39 11.85
CA GLU A 452 1.13 -2.04 12.75
C GLU A 452 1.05 -0.61 13.31
N SER A 453 -0.09 0.08 13.12
CA SER A 453 -0.27 1.42 13.70
C SER A 453 -0.17 1.36 15.22
N LYS A 454 0.34 2.45 15.83
CA LYS A 454 0.44 2.55 17.30
C LYS A 454 -0.92 2.35 17.99
N ASP A 455 -2.00 2.74 17.33
CA ASP A 455 -3.36 2.59 17.85
C ASP A 455 -3.80 1.13 17.81
N ASN A 456 -3.61 0.42 16.68
CA ASN A 456 -3.93 -1.00 16.57
C ASN A 456 -3.07 -1.86 17.51
N LEU A 457 -1.77 -1.55 17.63
CA LEU A 457 -0.85 -2.20 18.57
C LEU A 457 -1.17 -1.92 20.05
N ARG A 458 -2.04 -0.96 20.35
CA ARG A 458 -2.49 -0.65 21.73
C ARG A 458 -3.89 -1.22 22.04
N LYS A 459 -4.64 -1.69 21.05
CA LYS A 459 -5.97 -2.27 21.27
C LYS A 459 -5.92 -3.43 22.27
N ALA A 460 -6.90 -3.47 23.16
CA ALA A 460 -7.06 -4.53 24.16
C ALA A 460 -7.68 -5.82 23.56
N GLY A 461 -8.29 -5.74 22.38
CA GLY A 461 -8.88 -6.86 21.64
C GLY A 461 -8.06 -7.22 20.39
N PRO A 462 -8.43 -8.30 19.69
CA PRO A 462 -7.71 -8.77 18.51
C PRO A 462 -7.90 -7.79 17.33
N TYR A 463 -6.85 -7.64 16.52
CA TYR A 463 -6.91 -6.92 15.25
C TYR A 463 -5.90 -7.54 14.27
N ASN A 464 -6.40 -8.06 13.15
CA ASN A 464 -5.61 -8.70 12.10
C ASN A 464 -6.16 -8.32 10.72
N TRP A 465 -5.55 -8.83 9.65
CA TRP A 465 -5.96 -8.49 8.28
C TRP A 465 -7.38 -8.97 7.91
N ILE A 466 -7.89 -10.04 8.54
CA ILE A 466 -9.24 -10.56 8.32
C ILE A 466 -10.27 -9.62 8.96
N ILE A 467 -10.03 -9.20 10.21
CA ILE A 467 -10.81 -8.18 10.91
C ILE A 467 -10.81 -6.87 10.11
N ALA A 468 -9.64 -6.45 9.63
CA ALA A 468 -9.51 -5.27 8.78
C ALA A 468 -10.34 -5.39 7.50
N THR A 469 -10.38 -6.58 6.88
CA THR A 469 -11.19 -6.85 5.68
C THR A 469 -12.69 -6.72 5.97
N PHE A 470 -13.21 -7.36 7.03
CA PHE A 470 -14.63 -7.23 7.39
C PHE A 470 -15.01 -5.80 7.78
N LYS A 471 -14.14 -5.12 8.54
CA LYS A 471 -14.33 -3.72 8.92
C LYS A 471 -14.36 -2.81 7.70
N MET A 472 -13.45 -3.03 6.76
CA MET A 472 -13.41 -2.33 5.48
C MET A 472 -14.73 -2.55 4.72
N ILE A 473 -15.17 -3.80 4.55
CA ILE A 473 -16.42 -4.15 3.84
C ILE A 473 -17.61 -3.40 4.44
N LYS A 474 -17.72 -3.42 5.78
CA LYS A 474 -18.79 -2.72 6.49
C LYS A 474 -18.72 -1.19 6.31
N GLY A 475 -17.52 -0.61 6.40
CA GLY A 475 -17.33 0.84 6.21
C GLY A 475 -17.51 1.30 4.76
N LEU A 476 -17.32 0.42 3.77
CA LEU A 476 -17.68 0.62 2.37
C LEU A 476 -19.20 0.43 2.11
N GLY A 477 -20.01 0.30 3.17
CA GLY A 477 -21.47 0.25 3.08
C GLY A 477 -22.04 -1.09 2.62
N ALA A 478 -21.23 -2.15 2.52
CA ALA A 478 -21.73 -3.51 2.31
C ALA A 478 -21.99 -4.19 3.65
N LEU A 479 -22.93 -5.14 3.69
CA LEU A 479 -23.15 -5.98 4.86
C LEU A 479 -22.17 -7.16 4.81
N PRO A 480 -21.17 -7.23 5.71
CA PRO A 480 -20.25 -8.36 5.74
C PRO A 480 -21.02 -9.63 6.12
N TYR A 481 -20.96 -10.65 5.27
CA TYR A 481 -21.62 -11.93 5.53
C TYR A 481 -20.60 -13.01 5.86
N TYR A 482 -21.03 -14.03 6.59
CA TYR A 482 -20.26 -15.24 6.85
C TYR A 482 -20.94 -16.44 6.21
N TYR A 483 -20.18 -17.25 5.47
CA TYR A 483 -20.68 -18.47 4.84
C TYR A 483 -20.30 -19.70 5.66
N PHE A 484 -21.32 -20.47 6.03
CA PHE A 484 -21.23 -21.73 6.73
C PHE A 484 -21.38 -22.89 5.74
N LYS A 485 -20.27 -23.58 5.48
CA LYS A 485 -20.14 -24.57 4.40
C LYS A 485 -20.92 -25.87 4.67
N ASP A 486 -20.97 -26.35 5.91
CA ASP A 486 -21.64 -27.61 6.23
C ASP A 486 -23.17 -27.45 6.21
N SER A 487 -23.67 -26.26 6.56
CA SER A 487 -25.11 -25.95 6.51
C SER A 487 -25.58 -25.24 5.25
N ASP A 488 -24.67 -24.85 4.35
CA ASP A 488 -24.93 -24.07 3.13
C ASP A 488 -25.76 -22.81 3.42
N LYS A 489 -25.29 -22.01 4.39
CA LYS A 489 -26.00 -20.81 4.86
C LYS A 489 -25.10 -19.59 4.90
N TYR A 490 -25.70 -18.45 4.53
CA TYR A 490 -25.11 -17.14 4.65
C TYR A 490 -25.74 -16.43 5.84
N VAL A 491 -24.92 -15.90 6.74
CA VAL A 491 -25.37 -15.08 7.88
C VAL A 491 -24.86 -13.65 7.74
N THR A 492 -25.68 -12.68 8.10
CA THR A 492 -25.34 -11.24 8.01
C THR A 492 -25.45 -10.53 9.36
N ASP A 493 -26.10 -11.15 10.33
CA ASP A 493 -26.25 -10.61 11.68
C ASP A 493 -26.07 -11.68 12.77
N LEU A 494 -26.11 -11.23 14.04
CA LEU A 494 -25.94 -12.10 15.20
C LEU A 494 -27.16 -13.02 15.47
N GLU A 495 -28.33 -12.69 14.94
CA GLU A 495 -29.57 -13.45 15.14
C GLU A 495 -29.62 -14.66 14.18
N ASP A 496 -29.12 -14.50 12.96
CA ASP A 496 -28.96 -15.53 11.94
C ASP A 496 -28.15 -16.74 12.47
N LEU A 497 -27.20 -16.50 13.39
CA LEU A 497 -26.38 -17.55 14.01
C LEU A 497 -27.22 -18.58 14.79
N LYS A 498 -28.43 -18.23 15.24
CA LYS A 498 -29.34 -19.17 15.94
C LYS A 498 -29.82 -20.30 15.02
N ALA A 499 -29.76 -20.09 13.70
CA ALA A 499 -30.17 -21.08 12.70
C ALA A 499 -29.02 -22.03 12.29
N ILE A 500 -27.81 -21.84 12.80
CA ILE A 500 -26.62 -22.64 12.50
C ILE A 500 -26.46 -23.77 13.54
N PRO A 501 -26.18 -25.02 13.12
CA PRO A 501 -25.91 -26.11 14.05
C PRO A 501 -24.75 -25.78 15.00
N TRP A 502 -24.97 -26.01 16.30
CA TRP A 502 -23.97 -25.72 17.35
C TRP A 502 -22.58 -26.29 17.09
N LYS A 503 -22.50 -27.49 16.52
CA LYS A 503 -21.23 -28.16 16.22
C LYS A 503 -20.42 -27.41 15.14
N GLU A 504 -21.10 -26.96 14.09
CA GLU A 504 -20.49 -26.17 13.02
C GLU A 504 -20.08 -24.79 13.54
N LEU A 505 -20.97 -24.13 14.28
CA LEU A 505 -20.71 -22.84 14.92
C LEU A 505 -19.46 -22.87 15.81
N ARG A 506 -19.31 -23.90 16.64
CA ARG A 506 -18.12 -24.08 17.49
C ARG A 506 -16.86 -24.35 16.66
N ASN A 507 -16.95 -25.19 15.62
CA ASN A 507 -15.80 -25.48 14.76
C ASN A 507 -15.30 -24.22 14.03
N GLU A 508 -16.21 -23.39 13.51
CA GLU A 508 -15.86 -22.13 12.84
C GLU A 508 -15.34 -21.06 13.82
N LEU A 509 -15.73 -21.11 15.11
CA LEU A 509 -15.06 -20.33 16.15
C LEU A 509 -13.62 -20.82 16.38
N GLU A 510 -13.40 -22.12 16.49
CA GLU A 510 -12.07 -22.66 16.83
C GLU A 510 -11.07 -22.58 15.67
N ASN A 511 -11.52 -22.89 14.45
CA ASN A 511 -10.65 -23.13 13.29
C ASN A 511 -10.94 -22.20 12.09
N GLY A 512 -12.00 -21.39 12.14
CA GLY A 512 -12.43 -20.51 11.06
C GLY A 512 -12.20 -19.02 11.35
N TYR A 513 -12.90 -18.17 10.60
CA TYR A 513 -12.81 -16.71 10.71
C TYR A 513 -13.99 -16.10 11.46
N LEU A 514 -14.79 -16.92 12.15
CA LEU A 514 -16.01 -16.47 12.80
C LEU A 514 -15.71 -15.50 13.95
N LYS A 515 -14.63 -15.73 14.70
CA LYS A 515 -14.16 -14.77 15.73
C LYS A 515 -13.86 -13.40 15.13
N ASP A 516 -13.19 -13.38 13.99
CA ASP A 516 -12.83 -12.14 13.28
C ASP A 516 -14.07 -11.41 12.75
N TRP A 517 -15.00 -12.15 12.12
CA TRP A 517 -16.26 -11.60 11.64
C TRP A 517 -17.13 -11.03 12.76
N LEU A 518 -17.17 -11.68 13.93
CA LEU A 518 -17.95 -11.18 15.07
C LEU A 518 -17.47 -9.80 15.56
N THR A 519 -16.17 -9.48 15.44
CA THR A 519 -15.62 -8.22 15.94
C THR A 519 -16.28 -6.96 15.34
N VAL A 520 -16.76 -7.04 14.09
CA VAL A 520 -17.37 -5.90 13.39
C VAL A 520 -18.78 -5.56 13.85
N PHE A 521 -19.37 -6.36 14.75
CA PHE A 521 -20.62 -6.04 15.45
C PHE A 521 -20.41 -5.44 16.84
N PHE A 522 -19.16 -5.42 17.31
CA PHE A 522 -18.79 -4.97 18.66
C PHE A 522 -17.74 -3.84 18.58
N GLN A 523 -16.49 -4.13 18.92
CA GLN A 523 -15.43 -3.15 19.08
C GLN A 523 -14.82 -2.66 17.76
N GLU A 524 -15.02 -3.39 16.66
CA GLU A 524 -14.55 -3.00 15.31
C GLU A 524 -15.68 -2.54 14.39
N ASP A 525 -16.86 -2.24 14.94
CA ASP A 525 -17.95 -1.66 14.17
C ASP A 525 -17.60 -0.23 13.73
N PRO A 526 -17.49 0.05 12.41
CA PRO A 526 -17.11 1.36 11.91
C PRO A 526 -18.15 2.46 12.17
N PHE A 527 -19.39 2.10 12.49
CA PHE A 527 -20.48 3.06 12.74
C PHE A 527 -20.73 3.33 14.22
N LYS A 528 -19.93 2.71 15.11
CA LYS A 528 -20.08 2.86 16.55
C LYS A 528 -19.21 4.01 17.06
N ASP A 529 -19.78 4.86 17.90
CA ASP A 529 -19.03 5.94 18.54
C ASP A 529 -18.14 5.37 19.66
N LEU A 530 -16.84 5.30 19.38
CA LEU A 530 -15.80 4.85 20.30
C LEU A 530 -15.02 6.01 20.94
N SER A 531 -15.45 7.26 20.73
CA SER A 531 -14.81 8.44 21.32
C SER A 531 -14.84 8.50 22.85
N PRO A 532 -15.86 7.96 23.57
CA PRO A 532 -15.84 7.98 25.02
C PRO A 532 -14.77 7.02 25.60
N LYS A 533 -14.13 7.43 26.71
CA LYS A 533 -13.06 6.65 27.35
C LYS A 533 -13.57 5.26 27.74
N PHE A 534 -12.81 4.22 27.37
CA PHE A 534 -13.07 2.79 27.60
C PHE A 534 -14.22 2.15 26.82
N THR A 535 -14.83 2.83 25.86
CA THR A 535 -15.94 2.24 25.08
C THR A 535 -15.46 1.05 24.26
N TYR A 536 -14.27 1.11 23.65
CA TYR A 536 -13.69 -0.01 22.91
C TYR A 536 -13.57 -1.28 23.78
N GLU A 537 -13.06 -1.13 25.01
CA GLU A 537 -12.85 -2.24 25.94
C GLU A 537 -14.17 -2.79 26.47
N GLN A 538 -15.16 -1.93 26.73
CA GLN A 538 -16.50 -2.39 27.09
C GLN A 538 -17.16 -3.20 25.97
N GLU A 539 -16.99 -2.78 24.71
CA GLU A 539 -17.49 -3.54 23.56
C GLU A 539 -16.71 -4.85 23.37
N THR A 540 -15.41 -4.86 23.64
CA THR A 540 -14.59 -6.08 23.63
C THR A 540 -15.06 -7.07 24.70
N VAL A 541 -15.49 -6.60 25.87
CA VAL A 541 -16.11 -7.46 26.90
C VAL A 541 -17.43 -8.05 26.41
N LYS A 542 -18.29 -7.27 25.75
CA LYS A 542 -19.55 -7.79 25.17
C LYS A 542 -19.29 -8.85 24.09
N TYR A 543 -18.24 -8.67 23.29
CA TYR A 543 -17.75 -9.67 22.34
C TYR A 543 -17.34 -10.97 23.04
N LEU A 544 -16.54 -10.90 24.12
CA LEU A 544 -16.17 -12.08 24.91
C LEU A 544 -17.37 -12.75 25.59
N GLU A 545 -18.31 -11.96 26.14
CA GLU A 545 -19.56 -12.47 26.72
C GLU A 545 -20.46 -13.15 25.67
N PHE A 546 -20.38 -12.73 24.40
CA PHE A 546 -21.07 -13.41 23.31
C PHE A 546 -20.40 -14.75 22.98
N ILE A 547 -19.06 -14.77 22.86
CA ILE A 547 -18.31 -16.01 22.62
C ILE A 547 -18.50 -16.99 23.76
N GLU A 548 -18.51 -16.56 25.02
CA GLU A 548 -18.70 -17.43 26.19
C GLU A 548 -20.02 -18.19 26.16
N LYS A 549 -21.08 -17.61 25.58
CA LYS A 549 -22.36 -18.29 25.38
C LYS A 549 -22.27 -19.43 24.37
N ILE A 550 -21.25 -19.42 23.50
CA ILE A 550 -21.00 -20.42 22.45
C ILE A 550 -19.90 -21.40 22.88
N ASP A 551 -18.74 -20.92 23.29
CA ASP A 551 -17.70 -21.75 23.87
C ASP A 551 -17.06 -21.08 25.10
N SER A 552 -17.50 -21.53 26.27
CA SER A 552 -16.94 -21.08 27.55
C SER A 552 -15.50 -21.54 27.78
N LYS A 553 -14.98 -22.45 26.96
CA LYS A 553 -13.59 -22.94 27.01
C LYS A 553 -12.66 -22.22 26.04
N ASP A 554 -13.15 -21.26 25.24
CA ASP A 554 -12.29 -20.46 24.37
C ASP A 554 -11.16 -19.82 25.20
N ALA A 555 -9.95 -19.81 24.64
CA ALA A 555 -8.75 -19.38 25.35
C ALA A 555 -8.85 -17.92 25.85
N ALA A 556 -9.40 -17.01 25.04
CA ALA A 556 -9.55 -15.61 25.42
C ALA A 556 -10.63 -15.43 26.49
N VAL A 557 -11.75 -16.16 26.37
CA VAL A 557 -12.81 -16.16 27.40
C VAL A 557 -12.27 -16.69 28.72
N SER A 558 -11.60 -17.84 28.70
CA SER A 558 -11.00 -18.46 29.88
C SER A 558 -9.96 -17.54 30.53
N GLY A 559 -9.06 -16.96 29.74
CA GLY A 559 -8.06 -16.00 30.24
C GLY A 559 -8.69 -14.78 30.91
N PHE A 560 -9.71 -14.19 30.27
CA PHE A 560 -10.45 -13.06 30.82
C PHE A 560 -11.17 -13.41 32.13
N ARG A 561 -11.80 -14.58 32.21
CA ARG A 561 -12.47 -15.07 33.43
C ARG A 561 -11.49 -15.36 34.56
N VAL A 562 -10.34 -15.97 34.28
CA VAL A 562 -9.29 -16.20 35.28
C VAL A 562 -8.81 -14.87 35.90
N ALA A 563 -8.54 -13.86 35.07
CA ALA A 563 -8.10 -12.55 35.55
C ALA A 563 -9.19 -11.81 36.34
N THR A 564 -10.43 -11.79 35.85
CA THR A 564 -11.54 -11.13 36.53
C THR A 564 -11.95 -11.85 37.82
N ASP A 565 -11.94 -13.18 37.86
CA ASP A 565 -12.24 -13.96 39.06
C ASP A 565 -11.16 -13.79 40.14
N PHE A 566 -9.88 -13.69 39.74
CA PHE A 566 -8.79 -13.36 40.67
C PHE A 566 -9.03 -12.01 41.36
N LEU A 567 -9.38 -10.97 40.59
CA LEU A 567 -9.67 -9.64 41.13
C LEU A 567 -10.92 -9.67 42.01
N ASN A 568 -12.02 -10.24 41.52
CA ASN A 568 -13.30 -10.30 42.21
C ASN A 568 -13.22 -11.07 43.52
N THR A 569 -12.50 -12.20 43.54
CA THR A 569 -12.32 -13.02 44.75
C THR A 569 -11.55 -12.25 45.82
N ASN A 570 -10.41 -11.65 45.46
CA ASN A 570 -9.63 -10.85 46.41
C ASN A 570 -10.37 -9.60 46.89
N LEU A 571 -11.09 -8.89 46.00
CA LEU A 571 -11.91 -7.75 46.39
C LEU A 571 -13.05 -8.16 47.33
N ARG A 572 -13.69 -9.30 47.07
CA ARG A 572 -14.75 -9.84 47.93
C ARG A 572 -14.20 -10.16 49.32
N ASP A 573 -13.06 -10.84 49.39
CA ASP A 573 -12.37 -11.14 50.64
C ASP A 573 -12.01 -9.86 51.39
N ILE A 574 -11.37 -8.89 50.74
CA ILE A 574 -11.00 -7.61 51.34
C ILE A 574 -12.25 -6.89 51.88
N ARG A 575 -13.32 -6.76 51.08
CA ARG A 575 -14.57 -6.11 51.52
C ARG A 575 -15.20 -6.81 52.71
N MET A 576 -15.19 -8.14 52.73
CA MET A 576 -15.72 -8.93 53.85
C MET A 576 -14.91 -8.68 55.12
N HIS A 577 -13.59 -8.86 55.08
CA HIS A 577 -12.72 -8.65 56.25
C HIS A 577 -12.77 -7.20 56.73
N HIS A 578 -12.86 -6.23 55.82
CA HIS A 578 -12.98 -4.82 56.18
C HIS A 578 -14.28 -4.50 56.91
N ARG A 579 -15.41 -5.08 56.49
CA ARG A 579 -16.70 -4.92 57.18
C ARG A 579 -16.64 -5.51 58.59
N ILE A 580 -16.07 -6.71 58.74
CA ILE A 580 -15.91 -7.39 60.03
C ILE A 580 -14.98 -6.57 60.93
N LEU A 581 -13.78 -6.25 60.46
CA LEU A 581 -12.77 -5.53 61.24
C LEU A 581 -13.14 -4.08 61.53
N ALA A 582 -14.10 -3.48 60.82
CA ALA A 582 -14.63 -2.16 61.15
C ALA A 582 -15.56 -2.16 62.37
N SER A 583 -16.29 -3.25 62.63
CA SER A 583 -17.21 -3.36 63.78
C SER A 583 -16.57 -4.00 65.02
N VAL A 584 -15.52 -4.78 64.82
CA VAL A 584 -14.75 -5.46 65.88
C VAL A 584 -14.20 -4.53 66.97
N PRO A 585 -13.65 -3.32 66.71
CA PRO A 585 -13.11 -2.46 67.76
C PRO A 585 -14.12 -2.12 68.86
N VAL A 586 -15.36 -1.80 68.48
CA VAL A 586 -16.45 -1.46 69.42
C VAL A 586 -16.81 -2.66 70.28
N LEU A 587 -16.93 -3.84 69.66
CA LEU A 587 -17.24 -5.09 70.38
C LEU A 587 -16.10 -5.47 71.34
N LEU A 588 -14.85 -5.37 70.91
CA LEU A 588 -13.68 -5.64 71.74
C LEU A 588 -13.53 -4.64 72.90
N ALA A 589 -13.89 -3.37 72.69
CA ALA A 589 -13.93 -2.40 73.78
C ALA A 589 -14.92 -2.82 74.87
N ILE A 590 -16.14 -3.18 74.46
CA ILE A 590 -17.23 -3.53 75.39
C ILE A 590 -16.95 -4.85 76.12
N PHE A 591 -16.55 -5.88 75.40
CA PHE A 591 -16.47 -7.24 75.95
C PHE A 591 -15.08 -7.65 76.46
N CYS A 592 -14.02 -6.92 76.14
CA CYS A 592 -12.66 -7.28 76.58
C CYS A 592 -11.93 -6.13 77.26
N ILE A 593 -11.79 -4.97 76.62
CA ILE A 593 -10.98 -3.87 77.19
C ILE A 593 -11.62 -3.32 78.47
N ILE A 594 -12.92 -3.01 78.45
CA ILE A 594 -13.62 -2.49 79.63
C ILE A 594 -13.60 -3.52 80.78
N PRO A 595 -13.96 -4.80 80.58
CA PRO A 595 -13.86 -5.81 81.62
C PRO A 595 -12.44 -5.99 82.17
N VAL A 596 -11.40 -6.03 81.33
CA VAL A 596 -10.01 -6.13 81.80
C VAL A 596 -9.64 -4.91 82.64
N LEU A 597 -9.99 -3.70 82.21
CA LEU A 597 -9.72 -2.47 82.97
C LEU A 597 -10.45 -2.46 84.32
N ILE A 598 -11.69 -2.96 84.37
CA ILE A 598 -12.45 -3.14 85.61
C ILE A 598 -11.73 -4.16 86.50
N SER A 599 -11.32 -5.32 85.96
CA SER A 599 -10.59 -6.36 86.70
C SER A 599 -9.25 -5.86 87.26
N VAL A 600 -8.50 -5.09 86.46
CA VAL A 600 -7.25 -4.43 86.89
C VAL A 600 -7.53 -3.43 88.00
N PHE A 601 -8.56 -2.58 87.85
CA PHE A 601 -8.97 -1.63 88.89
C PHE A 601 -9.36 -2.36 90.18
N THR A 602 -10.14 -3.44 90.08
CA THR A 602 -10.53 -4.22 91.27
C THR A 602 -9.33 -4.85 91.94
N LEU A 603 -8.38 -5.42 91.20
CA LEU A 603 -7.16 -6.01 91.75
C LEU A 603 -6.28 -4.98 92.44
N VAL A 604 -6.14 -3.78 91.87
CA VAL A 604 -5.28 -2.71 92.42
C VAL A 604 -5.92 -2.05 93.66
N VAL A 605 -7.24 -1.85 93.66
CA VAL A 605 -7.94 -1.14 94.75
C VAL A 605 -8.33 -2.05 95.90
N TYR A 606 -8.82 -3.26 95.60
CA TYR A 606 -9.35 -4.19 96.60
C TYR A 606 -8.38 -5.34 96.92
N GLY A 607 -7.30 -5.51 96.16
CA GLY A 607 -6.35 -6.60 96.35
C GLY A 607 -6.86 -7.94 95.83
N LEU A 608 -6.14 -9.01 96.16
CA LEU A 608 -6.60 -10.39 95.91
C LEU A 608 -7.58 -10.82 97.01
N PRO A 609 -8.58 -11.66 96.69
CA PRO A 609 -9.59 -12.14 97.65
C PRO A 609 -9.03 -13.06 98.73
N PHE A 610 -7.75 -13.44 98.63
CA PHE A 610 -7.05 -14.26 99.61
C PHE A 610 -5.85 -13.50 100.17
N THR A 611 -5.73 -13.54 101.50
CA THR A 611 -4.60 -12.97 102.24
C THR A 611 -3.47 -13.96 102.47
N GLU A 612 -3.71 -15.24 102.17
CA GLU A 612 -2.76 -16.35 102.28
C GLU A 612 -2.54 -17.00 100.93
N ASN A 613 -1.43 -17.72 100.79
CA ASN A 613 -1.08 -18.43 99.57
C ASN A 613 -2.19 -19.43 99.21
N PRO A 614 -2.80 -19.36 98.01
CA PRO A 614 -3.88 -20.27 97.62
C PRO A 614 -3.39 -21.72 97.46
N LEU A 615 -2.07 -21.93 97.37
CA LEU A 615 -1.48 -23.26 97.47
C LEU A 615 -1.24 -23.60 98.94
N PRO A 616 -1.71 -24.75 99.45
CA PRO A 616 -1.38 -25.19 100.81
C PRO A 616 0.13 -25.40 100.96
N VAL A 617 0.67 -25.20 102.17
CA VAL A 617 2.09 -25.48 102.48
C VAL A 617 2.51 -26.88 102.00
N CYS A 618 1.59 -27.84 102.06
CA CYS A 618 1.75 -29.15 101.45
C CYS A 618 0.39 -29.66 100.94
N SER A 619 0.23 -29.74 99.62
CA SER A 619 -0.93 -30.40 98.99
C SER A 619 -0.45 -31.62 98.22
N VAL A 620 -0.66 -32.79 98.85
CA VAL A 620 -0.20 -34.08 98.32
C VAL A 620 -0.83 -34.35 96.96
N GLU A 621 -2.10 -34.00 96.77
CA GLU A 621 -2.82 -34.25 95.52
C GLU A 621 -2.22 -33.46 94.34
N THR A 622 -1.96 -32.16 94.50
CA THR A 622 -1.35 -31.32 93.45
C THR A 622 0.12 -31.64 93.22
N ILE A 623 0.88 -31.95 94.27
CA ILE A 623 2.27 -32.40 94.14
C ILE A 623 2.30 -33.71 93.33
N VAL A 624 1.41 -34.66 93.62
CA VAL A 624 1.30 -35.93 92.88
C VAL A 624 0.86 -35.69 91.44
N THR A 625 -0.10 -34.81 91.16
CA THR A 625 -0.54 -34.55 89.77
C THR A 625 0.57 -33.91 88.94
N ILE A 626 1.24 -32.87 89.46
CA ILE A 626 2.39 -32.25 88.78
C ILE A 626 3.51 -33.27 88.60
N SER A 627 3.78 -34.08 89.63
CA SER A 627 4.78 -35.15 89.56
C SER A 627 4.44 -36.18 88.49
N VAL A 628 3.20 -36.65 88.40
CA VAL A 628 2.76 -37.61 87.36
C VAL A 628 2.94 -37.02 85.96
N ILE A 629 2.59 -35.75 85.75
CA ILE A 629 2.80 -35.06 84.47
C ILE A 629 4.30 -35.05 84.11
N PHE A 630 5.18 -34.70 85.05
CA PHE A 630 6.62 -34.69 84.81
C PHE A 630 7.24 -36.08 84.70
N ILE A 631 6.70 -37.10 85.38
CA ILE A 631 7.10 -38.51 85.21
C ILE A 631 6.80 -38.95 83.78
N ILE A 632 5.60 -38.65 83.27
CA ILE A 632 5.21 -38.95 81.88
C ILE A 632 6.12 -38.19 80.91
N LEU A 633 6.37 -36.91 81.16
CA LEU A 633 7.19 -36.08 80.28
C LEU A 633 8.65 -36.52 80.24
N ILE A 634 9.26 -36.85 81.38
CA ILE A 634 10.65 -37.33 81.45
C ILE A 634 10.79 -38.73 80.85
N TYR A 635 9.81 -39.62 81.09
CA TYR A 635 9.82 -40.97 80.52
C TYR A 635 9.74 -40.95 78.99
N PHE A 636 8.84 -40.13 78.42
CA PHE A 636 8.64 -40.06 76.97
C PHE A 636 9.64 -39.15 76.23
N VAL A 637 10.07 -38.04 76.84
CA VAL A 637 10.93 -37.05 76.15
C VAL A 637 12.42 -37.33 76.37
N ALA A 638 12.82 -37.77 77.57
CA ALA A 638 14.23 -38.03 77.89
C ALA A 638 14.62 -39.51 77.76
N ASN A 639 13.66 -40.39 77.42
CA ASN A 639 13.84 -41.82 77.21
C ASN A 639 14.57 -42.54 78.37
N ALA A 640 14.28 -42.10 79.60
CA ALA A 640 14.93 -42.60 80.81
C ALA A 640 14.24 -43.87 81.33
N ALA A 641 14.99 -44.72 82.04
CA ALA A 641 14.44 -45.93 82.66
C ALA A 641 13.25 -45.59 83.60
N LEU A 642 12.22 -46.44 83.61
CA LEU A 642 10.95 -46.19 84.30
C LEU A 642 11.14 -45.79 85.78
N ILE A 643 12.01 -46.52 86.50
CA ILE A 643 12.29 -46.25 87.91
C ILE A 643 12.99 -44.90 88.08
N GLY A 644 13.92 -44.54 87.19
CA GLY A 644 14.60 -43.25 87.21
C GLY A 644 13.66 -42.08 86.89
N SER A 645 12.69 -42.29 85.98
CA SER A 645 11.68 -41.30 85.61
C SER A 645 10.69 -41.05 86.75
N ILE A 646 10.31 -42.09 87.49
CA ILE A 646 9.45 -41.96 88.68
C ILE A 646 10.16 -41.13 89.76
N VAL A 647 11.43 -41.44 90.07
CA VAL A 647 12.18 -40.73 91.11
C VAL A 647 12.45 -39.27 90.71
N MET A 648 12.97 -39.04 89.49
CA MET A 648 13.29 -37.69 89.03
C MET A 648 12.04 -36.85 88.77
N GLY A 649 10.98 -37.41 88.20
CA GLY A 649 9.73 -36.69 87.96
C GLY A 649 9.00 -36.34 89.26
N SER A 650 9.06 -37.19 90.28
CA SER A 650 8.53 -36.87 91.61
C SER A 650 9.33 -35.77 92.30
N LEU A 651 10.66 -35.82 92.22
CA LEU A 651 11.54 -34.78 92.76
C LEU A 651 11.32 -33.44 92.05
N LEU A 652 11.26 -33.43 90.71
CA LEU A 652 11.02 -32.21 89.95
C LEU A 652 9.61 -31.65 90.19
N GLY A 653 8.59 -32.50 90.23
CA GLY A 653 7.21 -32.06 90.46
C GLY A 653 7.03 -31.43 91.83
N ALA A 654 7.62 -32.03 92.87
CA ALA A 654 7.67 -31.43 94.20
C ALA A 654 8.50 -30.14 94.22
N MET A 655 9.67 -30.10 93.56
CA MET A 655 10.52 -28.91 93.48
C MET A 655 9.78 -27.75 92.80
N ILE A 656 9.09 -27.99 91.69
CA ILE A 656 8.30 -26.97 90.98
C ILE A 656 7.14 -26.49 91.84
N TYR A 657 6.43 -27.41 92.51
CA TYR A 657 5.37 -27.02 93.45
C TYR A 657 5.90 -26.08 94.53
N TYR A 658 7.01 -26.42 95.19
CA TYR A 658 7.59 -25.57 96.22
C TYR A 658 8.18 -24.28 95.65
N ILE A 659 8.75 -24.27 94.44
CA ILE A 659 9.20 -23.04 93.77
C ILE A 659 8.02 -22.12 93.50
N VAL A 660 6.93 -22.64 92.91
CA VAL A 660 5.71 -21.85 92.63
C VAL A 660 5.07 -21.37 93.91
N TYR A 661 4.99 -22.23 94.94
CA TYR A 661 4.54 -21.86 96.28
C TYR A 661 5.40 -20.71 96.84
N PHE A 662 6.73 -20.81 96.78
CA PHE A 662 7.64 -19.80 97.34
C PHE A 662 7.64 -18.49 96.55
N ILE A 663 7.46 -18.55 95.22
CA ILE A 663 7.27 -17.36 94.37
C ILE A 663 5.95 -16.67 94.74
N LEU A 664 4.86 -17.43 94.88
CA LEU A 664 3.58 -16.88 95.30
C LEU A 664 3.66 -16.31 96.71
N GLU A 665 4.36 -16.95 97.65
CA GLU A 665 4.58 -16.47 99.02
C GLU A 665 5.40 -15.18 99.05
N ALA A 666 6.54 -15.15 98.34
CA ALA A 666 7.46 -14.01 98.32
C ALA A 666 6.89 -12.79 97.61
N PHE A 667 6.06 -13.01 96.58
CA PHE A 667 5.45 -11.94 95.79
C PHE A 667 3.96 -11.74 96.10
N LEU A 668 3.36 -12.44 97.08
CA LEU A 668 1.95 -12.29 97.46
C LEU A 668 1.53 -10.82 97.69
N PRO A 669 2.35 -9.98 98.38
CA PRO A 669 2.03 -8.56 98.58
C PRO A 669 2.04 -7.75 97.27
N GLN A 670 2.76 -8.22 96.25
CA GLN A 670 2.91 -7.58 94.94
C GLN A 670 2.12 -8.29 93.83
N ALA A 671 1.51 -9.43 94.12
CA ALA A 671 0.78 -10.28 93.19
C ALA A 671 -0.39 -9.56 92.49
N PRO A 672 -1.16 -8.65 93.14
CA PRO A 672 -2.17 -7.87 92.45
C PRO A 672 -1.59 -7.00 91.33
N TYR A 673 -0.39 -6.43 91.53
CA TYR A 673 0.29 -5.59 90.53
C TYR A 673 0.90 -6.40 89.40
N LEU A 674 1.46 -7.59 89.70
CA LEU A 674 1.98 -8.50 88.68
C LEU A 674 0.85 -9.07 87.79
N LEU A 675 -0.27 -9.48 88.39
CA LEU A 675 -1.45 -9.94 87.67
C LEU A 675 -2.09 -8.82 86.83
N ALA A 676 -2.17 -7.60 87.39
CA ALA A 676 -2.58 -6.42 86.63
C ALA A 676 -1.66 -6.18 85.42
N GLY A 677 -0.34 -6.29 85.59
CA GLY A 677 0.63 -6.21 84.49
C GLY A 677 0.39 -7.27 83.41
N ILE A 678 0.18 -8.52 83.81
CA ILE A 678 -0.10 -9.65 82.89
C ILE A 678 -1.39 -9.41 82.10
N LEU A 679 -2.43 -8.85 82.71
CA LEU A 679 -3.69 -8.49 82.03
C LEU A 679 -3.53 -7.31 81.06
N LEU A 680 -2.71 -6.32 81.42
CA LEU A 680 -2.50 -5.12 80.61
C LEU A 680 -1.69 -5.39 79.34
N ILE A 681 -0.79 -6.39 79.34
CA ILE A 681 0.02 -6.74 78.16
C ILE A 681 -0.83 -7.11 76.93
N PRO A 682 -1.71 -8.13 76.95
CA PRO A 682 -2.55 -8.47 75.80
C PRO A 682 -3.53 -7.35 75.45
N THR A 683 -4.02 -6.60 76.46
CA THR A 683 -4.89 -5.44 76.27
C THR A 683 -4.19 -4.29 75.53
N TYR A 684 -2.94 -4.01 75.85
CA TYR A 684 -2.11 -3.03 75.15
C TYR A 684 -1.88 -3.42 73.69
N PHE A 685 -1.56 -4.70 73.42
CA PHE A 685 -1.41 -5.18 72.05
C PHE A 685 -2.73 -5.11 71.27
N LEU A 686 -3.87 -5.43 71.88
CA LEU A 686 -5.20 -5.23 71.30
C LEU A 686 -5.45 -3.77 70.95
N ILE A 687 -5.20 -2.84 71.89
CA ILE A 687 -5.40 -1.41 71.66
C ILE A 687 -4.49 -0.92 70.54
N LYS A 688 -3.20 -1.26 70.58
CA LYS A 688 -2.21 -0.90 69.55
C LYS A 688 -2.62 -1.42 68.17
N SER A 689 -2.95 -2.71 68.06
CA SER A 689 -3.28 -3.32 66.77
C SER A 689 -4.64 -2.85 66.23
N CYS A 690 -5.64 -2.66 67.09
CA CYS A 690 -7.01 -2.36 66.68
C CYS A 690 -7.26 -0.85 66.46
N TYR A 691 -6.76 0.00 67.35
CA TYR A 691 -7.08 1.44 67.35
C TYR A 691 -6.00 2.32 66.70
N PHE A 692 -4.75 1.86 66.65
CA PHE A 692 -3.65 2.66 66.11
C PHE A 692 -3.14 2.15 64.76
N THR A 693 -2.79 0.87 64.63
CA THR A 693 -2.16 0.37 63.40
C THR A 693 -3.16 0.07 62.28
N PHE A 694 -4.29 -0.58 62.59
CA PHE A 694 -5.30 -0.94 61.60
C PHE A 694 -5.92 0.26 60.87
N PRO A 695 -6.36 1.36 61.54
CA PRO A 695 -6.94 2.51 60.85
C PRO A 695 -5.97 3.21 59.88
N VAL A 696 -4.69 3.28 60.26
CA VAL A 696 -3.63 3.88 59.42
C VAL A 696 -3.41 3.05 58.16
N LYS A 697 -3.24 1.73 58.29
CA LYS A 697 -3.08 0.84 57.12
C LYS A 697 -4.35 0.79 56.26
N ARG A 698 -5.53 0.78 56.87
CA ARG A 698 -6.82 0.89 56.17
C ARG A 698 -6.89 2.13 55.30
N LYS A 699 -6.50 3.30 55.82
CA LYS A 699 -6.50 4.55 55.04
C LYS A 699 -5.55 4.48 53.86
N LYS A 700 -4.37 3.86 54.04
CA LYS A 700 -3.37 3.67 52.97
C LYS A 700 -3.93 2.85 51.80
N TYR A 701 -4.62 1.74 52.06
CA TYR A 701 -5.10 0.80 51.03
C TYR A 701 -6.54 1.06 50.54
N ASN A 702 -7.13 2.21 50.88
CA ASN A 702 -8.54 2.47 50.57
C ASN A 702 -8.84 2.58 49.06
N TYR A 703 -7.85 2.94 48.24
CA TYR A 703 -7.99 3.00 46.78
C TYR A 703 -8.27 1.62 46.16
N LEU A 704 -7.72 0.54 46.73
CA LEU A 704 -7.93 -0.83 46.26
C LEU A 704 -9.40 -1.29 46.31
N LEU A 705 -10.25 -0.64 47.12
CA LEU A 705 -11.68 -0.98 47.22
C LEU A 705 -12.49 -0.47 46.02
N ASN A 706 -11.99 0.58 45.36
CA ASN A 706 -12.62 1.29 44.26
C ASN A 706 -11.70 1.30 43.04
N LEU A 707 -11.40 0.11 42.52
CA LEU A 707 -10.59 -0.03 41.32
C LEU A 707 -11.23 0.68 40.12
N THR A 708 -10.37 1.27 39.31
CA THR A 708 -10.66 1.93 38.05
C THR A 708 -11.05 0.91 36.97
N LEU A 709 -11.57 1.40 35.84
CA LEU A 709 -11.85 0.55 34.67
C LEU A 709 -10.56 -0.04 34.06
N GLU A 710 -9.42 0.63 34.22
CA GLU A 710 -8.11 0.15 33.75
C GLU A 710 -7.77 -1.19 34.43
N GLU A 711 -7.87 -1.25 35.76
CA GLU A 711 -7.56 -2.46 36.53
C GLU A 711 -8.64 -3.54 36.37
N LYS A 712 -9.92 -3.16 36.24
CA LYS A 712 -11.05 -4.12 36.19
C LYS A 712 -11.30 -4.74 34.83
N VAL A 713 -10.98 -4.02 33.75
CA VAL A 713 -11.38 -4.39 32.40
C VAL A 713 -10.17 -4.46 31.49
N VAL A 714 -9.37 -3.39 31.42
CA VAL A 714 -8.25 -3.29 30.47
C VAL A 714 -7.17 -4.33 30.76
N GLU A 715 -6.72 -4.46 32.02
CA GLU A 715 -5.73 -5.47 32.42
C GLU A 715 -6.18 -6.92 32.13
N PRO A 716 -7.40 -7.35 32.53
CA PRO A 716 -7.92 -8.66 32.14
C PRO A 716 -8.02 -8.90 30.64
N LEU A 717 -8.39 -7.89 29.84
CA LEU A 717 -8.44 -8.02 28.38
C LEU A 717 -7.05 -8.20 27.78
N TYR A 718 -6.06 -7.42 28.23
CA TYR A 718 -4.68 -7.63 27.79
C TYR A 718 -4.16 -9.01 28.15
N PHE A 719 -4.49 -9.52 29.34
CA PHE A 719 -4.14 -10.88 29.72
C PHE A 719 -4.80 -11.94 28.81
N ALA A 720 -6.07 -11.73 28.45
CA ALA A 720 -6.82 -12.64 27.59
C ALA A 720 -6.26 -12.76 26.17
N PHE A 721 -5.75 -11.67 25.59
CA PHE A 721 -5.33 -11.62 24.18
C PHE A 721 -3.83 -11.54 23.93
N ARG A 722 -2.99 -11.19 24.93
CA ARG A 722 -1.54 -10.95 24.71
C ARG A 722 -0.59 -11.86 25.47
N THR A 723 -1.07 -12.61 26.45
CA THR A 723 -0.23 -13.52 27.24
C THR A 723 -0.52 -14.96 26.87
N ASP A 724 0.54 -15.76 26.78
CA ASP A 724 0.43 -17.21 26.61
C ASP A 724 -0.34 -17.80 27.79
N MET A 725 -1.19 -18.80 27.52
CA MET A 725 -2.09 -19.43 28.50
C MET A 725 -1.37 -20.04 29.72
N GLU A 726 -0.05 -20.23 29.65
CA GLU A 726 0.77 -20.71 30.77
C GLU A 726 1.20 -19.58 31.74
N ALA A 727 1.06 -18.33 31.34
CA ALA A 727 1.41 -17.19 32.16
C ALA A 727 0.38 -16.99 33.28
N LYS A 728 0.86 -16.83 34.51
CA LYS A 728 0.01 -16.48 35.64
C LYS A 728 -0.40 -15.02 35.52
N PHE A 729 -1.69 -14.73 35.69
CA PHE A 729 -2.17 -13.35 35.70
C PHE A 729 -1.49 -12.53 36.81
N GLU A 730 -0.78 -11.47 36.41
CA GLU A 730 -0.18 -10.48 37.30
C GLU A 730 -0.79 -9.11 37.00
N SER A 731 -1.71 -8.68 37.87
CA SER A 731 -2.27 -7.32 37.83
C SER A 731 -1.25 -6.31 38.37
N SER A 732 -1.29 -5.07 37.89
CA SER A 732 -0.44 -3.97 38.39
C SER A 732 -0.56 -3.76 39.90
N ILE A 733 -1.74 -4.05 40.45
CA ILE A 733 -2.08 -3.99 41.87
C ILE A 733 -2.14 -5.38 42.53
N GLY A 734 -1.89 -6.46 41.80
CA GLY A 734 -2.12 -7.83 42.27
C GLY A 734 -1.30 -8.20 43.50
N SER A 735 -0.04 -7.74 43.56
CA SER A 735 0.85 -7.92 44.71
C SER A 735 0.34 -7.17 45.94
N GLU A 736 -0.07 -5.91 45.78
CA GLU A 736 -0.63 -5.07 46.84
C GLU A 736 -1.97 -5.62 47.35
N LEU A 737 -2.83 -6.09 46.45
CA LEU A 737 -4.11 -6.71 46.75
C LEU A 737 -3.93 -7.98 47.60
N THR A 738 -3.01 -8.84 47.18
CA THR A 738 -2.69 -10.08 47.91
C THR A 738 -2.04 -9.79 49.26
N GLN A 739 -1.13 -8.81 49.32
CA GLN A 739 -0.48 -8.39 50.55
C GLN A 739 -1.48 -7.80 51.54
N TYR A 740 -2.42 -6.98 51.06
CA TYR A 740 -3.45 -6.38 51.91
C TYR A 740 -4.45 -7.42 52.40
N ASN A 741 -4.88 -8.35 51.55
CA ASN A 741 -5.75 -9.46 51.97
C ASN A 741 -5.08 -10.32 53.06
N ARG A 742 -3.78 -10.65 52.90
CA ARG A 742 -3.00 -11.36 53.92
C ARG A 742 -2.93 -10.58 55.23
N TYR A 743 -2.63 -9.28 55.16
CA TYR A 743 -2.60 -8.40 56.33
C TYR A 743 -3.95 -8.38 57.08
N LEU A 744 -5.08 -8.32 56.37
CA LEU A 744 -6.40 -8.37 57.00
C LEU A 744 -6.68 -9.70 57.71
N LYS A 745 -6.24 -10.82 57.13
CA LYS A 745 -6.33 -12.15 57.76
C LYS A 745 -5.47 -12.23 59.03
N ASP A 746 -4.25 -11.72 58.96
CA ASP A 746 -3.34 -11.66 60.11
C ASP A 746 -3.92 -10.79 61.24
N CYS A 747 -4.51 -9.64 60.93
CA CYS A 747 -5.21 -8.81 61.91
C CYS A 747 -6.41 -9.52 62.54
N ALA A 748 -7.21 -10.24 61.76
CA ALA A 748 -8.33 -11.01 62.29
C ALA A 748 -7.86 -12.11 63.25
N PHE A 749 -6.75 -12.78 62.93
CA PHE A 749 -6.12 -13.76 63.80
C PHE A 749 -5.57 -13.13 65.08
N GLU A 750 -4.78 -12.05 64.98
CA GLU A 750 -4.25 -11.32 66.15
C GLU A 750 -5.38 -10.88 67.09
N PHE A 751 -6.45 -10.29 66.54
CA PHE A 751 -7.59 -9.85 67.33
C PHE A 751 -8.23 -11.03 68.05
N SER A 752 -8.52 -12.14 67.36
CA SER A 752 -9.10 -13.34 67.96
C SER A 752 -8.21 -13.93 69.07
N PHE A 753 -6.90 -14.03 68.82
CA PHE A 753 -5.92 -14.59 69.74
C PHE A 753 -5.85 -13.79 71.05
N TYR A 754 -5.61 -12.48 70.98
CA TYR A 754 -5.51 -11.65 72.18
C TYR A 754 -6.86 -11.52 72.91
N THR A 755 -7.98 -11.54 72.19
CA THR A 755 -9.33 -11.56 72.78
C THR A 755 -9.53 -12.82 73.61
N THR A 756 -9.19 -13.99 73.05
CA THR A 756 -9.32 -15.28 73.74
C THR A 756 -8.46 -15.32 75.00
N ILE A 757 -7.20 -14.86 74.91
CA ILE A 757 -6.31 -14.76 76.07
C ILE A 757 -6.87 -13.82 77.14
N SER A 758 -7.34 -12.64 76.74
CA SER A 758 -7.88 -11.64 77.68
C SER A 758 -9.13 -12.16 78.38
N LEU A 759 -10.05 -12.79 77.65
CA LEU A 759 -11.25 -13.41 78.21
C LEU A 759 -10.93 -14.60 79.11
N TRP A 760 -9.95 -15.43 78.74
CA TRP A 760 -9.52 -16.56 79.56
C TRP A 760 -8.89 -16.08 80.87
N LEU A 761 -8.02 -15.06 80.83
CA LEU A 761 -7.42 -14.48 82.02
C LEU A 761 -8.44 -13.82 82.94
N VAL A 762 -9.38 -13.04 82.38
CA VAL A 762 -10.46 -12.41 83.17
C VAL A 762 -11.40 -13.47 83.75
N GLY A 763 -11.77 -14.49 82.97
CA GLY A 763 -12.61 -15.59 83.43
C GLY A 763 -11.94 -16.43 84.52
N TRP A 764 -10.64 -16.69 84.38
CA TRP A 764 -9.84 -17.38 85.40
C TRP A 764 -9.78 -16.57 86.70
N LEU A 765 -9.56 -15.25 86.61
CA LEU A 765 -9.57 -14.37 87.79
C LEU A 765 -10.94 -14.29 88.45
N ALA A 766 -12.02 -14.22 87.66
CA ALA A 766 -13.39 -14.23 88.18
C ALA A 766 -13.71 -15.56 88.89
N PHE A 767 -13.27 -16.70 88.34
CA PHE A 767 -13.40 -18.00 88.99
C PHE A 767 -12.65 -18.05 90.32
N MET A 768 -11.37 -17.62 90.32
CA MET A 768 -10.54 -17.54 91.53
C MET A 768 -11.12 -16.60 92.58
N SER A 769 -11.95 -15.62 92.22
CA SER A 769 -12.62 -14.74 93.19
C SER A 769 -13.91 -15.29 93.79
N TYR A 770 -14.45 -16.39 93.23
CA TYR A 770 -15.69 -17.02 93.66
C TYR A 770 -15.48 -18.31 94.46
N SER A 771 -14.40 -19.04 94.15
CA SER A 771 -13.81 -20.09 95.01
C SER A 771 -13.13 -19.48 96.20
#